data_AF-A0A0P0CRW4-F1
#
_entry.id   AF-A0A0P0CRW4-F1
#
_cell.length_a   1.000
_cell.length_b   1.000
_cell.length_c   1.000
_cell.angle_alpha   90.00
_cell.angle_beta   90.00
_cell.angle_gamma   90.00
#
_symmetry.space_group_name_H-M   'P 1'
#
loop_
_entity.id
_entity.type
_entity.pdbx_description
1 polymer ?
#
loop_
_entity_poly.entity_id
_entity_poly.type
_entity_poly.pdbx_seq_one_letter_code
_entity_poly.pdbx_strand_id
1 'polypeptide(L)'
;MGFPNLVATAGGIGSEKPLWETNQSFRKCRDTEALEKYEFHLDKGVKTTSKLLIGYNYDAAKTSALNLPASLEGGAFRKATEKARVHRAENPNGSTETYSQPYSFPTALNIAKVDLFERDYGTTGATTQAASATHGAATYVVRTQNVTPTTSTAKPIPGLAQAEAFDAMQGVQRETTGDTGGGQNIGYVDDNDWLDYRVNVASSGTYTLNLRLASPNTNGVVEVRNSAGSVLGSAAVPNTGGWQAYATVKTTVTLPAGEQTLRLHAQRGGWNLNWFEGVNSTTTAITTSTAKPIPGLAQAEAFDAMQGVQRETTGDTGGGQNIGYVDDNDWLDYRVNVASSGTYTLNLRLASPNTNGVVEVRNSAGSVLGSAAVPNTGGWQAYATVKTTVTLPAGEQTLRLHAQRGGWNLNWFEAVSSTSPAASIVPTTPLAGSITVQVKFASTPTLATASFADMKYDKSLGFLFVADDAHLANYNLVYKVLNGGTAIDGKTYPRVTYTDGAGNQVGYKWSFAINDKGDEPNSVYTQYPQLKEMVGSGFDLMNHTRSHGGFHRYEEIKDLEKEIFQNTGYRTRTGVIPTADEGFVSSWMQEGYKFVGSTFGVAASRDGYDAYVNWNDRAFVKSMNTNHLLVSRFNMDGMWQADLGSADTWVDGMFAAAANGSKIMAHAFSHGPGGATETQYFKQFIDYVKNHPSNNDKVWIAGTQEFAEYYETKENAVKSEALSGNTLTITLDLSKVSDRNKLRDMSLLVNSPAAISSVTVTGADSFSFNAATKLINIYEANENVSSPFNDPTPPQITSVMASGNQLSITYDKAVIQSGIAGYEVEGNTVTGIAGSGTTWLLSLQNSWTTGQKLTYRMNLGNAAGNGLKVTSYIEHPVEIGTTTITGTSNRIEAERYTSMSGVQVETTTDAGAGQNVGHIDANDWMNYSVNVSSAGTYTMNFRVASGYSTGGRFEVRNANGAVLATVVVPGTGGWQSWQAVSAPVALTSGTQTLQLFALTAGWNINWLEIGSGMNLVKSAAVKADAFAVNWNVFPNPTADRVQVTIGSQITGEVSLEVINAAGKVIKRNTLKKTAEEVLQTISLEDQTNGMYFIRIKAKGITEVKEIIKQ
;
A
#
# COMPACT_ATOMS: atom_id res chain seq x y z
N MET A 1 -52.37 -13.13 41.89
CA MET A 1 -51.66 -14.41 42.06
C MET A 1 -50.18 -14.08 41.81
N GLY A 2 -49.27 -13.87 42.76
CA GLY A 2 -48.99 -14.48 44.07
C GLY A 2 -47.64 -15.20 43.93
N PHE A 3 -46.57 -15.05 44.72
CA PHE A 3 -46.17 -14.36 45.97
C PHE A 3 -44.62 -14.58 46.09
N PRO A 4 -43.85 -14.02 47.07
CA PRO A 4 -44.10 -12.97 48.08
C PRO A 4 -43.01 -11.85 48.07
N ASN A 5 -43.21 -10.57 48.46
CA ASN A 5 -43.80 -9.89 49.64
C ASN A 5 -42.98 -9.89 50.96
N LEU A 6 -42.60 -8.67 51.41
CA LEU A 6 -42.78 -8.01 52.75
C LEU A 6 -41.73 -6.86 52.88
N VAL A 7 -42.02 -5.54 52.79
CA VAL A 7 -42.89 -4.60 53.55
C VAL A 7 -42.38 -4.42 55.01
N ALA A 8 -42.13 -3.24 55.62
CA ALA A 8 -42.89 -1.99 55.73
C ALA A 8 -41.98 -0.82 56.27
N THR A 9 -41.98 0.42 55.74
CA THR A 9 -42.82 1.64 55.98
C THR A 9 -42.59 2.47 57.26
N ALA A 10 -42.28 3.76 57.08
CA ALA A 10 -42.98 4.98 57.56
C ALA A 10 -42.02 6.18 57.31
N GLY A 11 -42.35 7.39 56.84
CA GLY A 11 -43.58 8.12 56.53
C GLY A 11 -43.33 9.62 56.82
N GLY A 12 -43.57 10.52 55.86
CA GLY A 12 -43.84 11.95 56.16
C GLY A 12 -42.74 13.01 55.96
N ILE A 13 -42.62 13.50 54.72
CA ILE A 13 -42.37 14.88 54.23
C ILE A 13 -41.49 15.84 55.09
N GLY A 14 -40.33 16.23 54.53
CA GLY A 14 -39.68 17.52 54.82
C GLY A 14 -38.16 17.50 54.86
N SER A 15 -37.55 18.09 53.84
CA SER A 15 -36.19 18.67 53.78
C SER A 15 -34.98 17.77 54.12
N GLU A 16 -34.22 17.51 53.06
CA GLU A 16 -32.77 17.31 53.05
C GLU A 16 -32.27 16.05 53.78
N LYS A 17 -32.03 14.99 52.99
CA LYS A 17 -30.95 14.06 53.32
C LYS A 17 -29.70 14.91 53.63
N PRO A 18 -28.92 14.60 54.68
CA PRO A 18 -27.67 15.30 54.94
C PRO A 18 -26.84 15.35 53.66
N LEU A 19 -26.37 16.54 53.25
CA LEU A 19 -25.72 16.82 51.95
C LEU A 19 -24.62 15.81 51.55
N TRP A 20 -23.99 15.13 52.52
CA TRP A 20 -22.97 14.10 52.27
C TRP A 20 -23.53 12.78 51.71
N GLU A 21 -24.82 12.48 51.92
CA GLU A 21 -25.50 11.37 51.25
C GLU A 21 -25.92 11.73 49.83
N THR A 22 -26.12 12.98 49.46
CA THR A 22 -26.51 13.34 48.08
C THR A 22 -25.31 13.63 47.17
N ASN A 23 -24.18 14.06 47.73
CA ASN A 23 -22.98 14.33 46.94
C ASN A 23 -22.15 13.04 46.74
N GLN A 24 -22.17 12.52 45.49
CA GLN A 24 -21.48 11.29 45.07
C GLN A 24 -19.98 11.28 45.41
N SER A 25 -19.37 12.45 45.56
CA SER A 25 -17.96 12.66 45.88
C SER A 25 -17.58 12.24 47.30
N PHE A 26 -18.48 12.37 48.28
CA PHE A 26 -18.18 12.14 49.70
C PHE A 26 -18.63 10.78 50.23
N ARG A 27 -19.56 10.10 49.53
CA ARG A 27 -19.96 8.72 49.84
C ARG A 27 -18.79 7.71 49.83
N LYS A 28 -17.71 8.02 49.12
CA LYS A 28 -16.65 7.07 48.72
C LYS A 28 -15.48 6.96 49.72
N CYS A 29 -15.49 7.71 50.84
CA CYS A 29 -14.37 7.73 51.79
C CYS A 29 -14.43 6.68 52.91
N ARG A 30 -15.43 5.78 52.95
CA ARG A 30 -15.59 4.83 54.07
C ARG A 30 -14.92 3.47 53.87
N ASP A 31 -14.76 2.99 52.63
CA ASP A 31 -14.19 1.67 52.34
C ASP A 31 -13.19 1.72 51.19
N THR A 32 -11.96 1.27 51.45
CA THR A 32 -10.83 1.31 50.51
C THR A 32 -11.11 0.56 49.21
N GLU A 33 -11.90 -0.53 49.29
CA GLU A 33 -12.29 -1.38 48.15
C GLU A 33 -13.25 -0.69 47.15
N ALA A 34 -14.06 0.26 47.61
CA ALA A 34 -14.99 0.99 46.73
C ALA A 34 -14.28 2.08 45.91
N LEU A 35 -13.10 2.53 46.35
CA LEU A 35 -12.33 3.60 45.72
C LEU A 35 -11.64 3.12 44.43
N GLU A 36 -11.07 1.91 44.43
CA GLU A 36 -10.41 1.31 43.26
C GLU A 36 -11.42 1.00 42.14
N LYS A 37 -12.61 0.51 42.47
CA LYS A 37 -13.65 0.15 41.49
C LYS A 37 -14.30 1.36 40.79
N TYR A 38 -14.23 2.55 41.37
CA TYR A 38 -14.89 3.76 40.85
C TYR A 38 -13.91 4.88 40.45
N GLU A 39 -12.59 4.60 40.41
CA GLU A 39 -11.56 5.56 40.00
C GLU A 39 -11.72 6.09 38.56
N PHE A 40 -12.48 5.39 37.71
CA PHE A 40 -12.67 5.72 36.30
C PHE A 40 -13.75 6.79 36.04
N HIS A 41 -14.59 7.10 37.02
CA HIS A 41 -15.76 7.98 36.85
C HIS A 41 -15.75 9.24 37.73
N LEU A 42 -14.62 9.57 38.34
CA LEU A 42 -14.47 10.78 39.15
C LEU A 42 -13.61 11.80 38.43
N ASP A 43 -13.98 13.08 38.51
CA ASP A 43 -13.07 14.13 38.11
C ASP A 43 -11.77 14.08 38.94
N LYS A 44 -10.68 14.60 38.37
CA LYS A 44 -9.33 14.53 38.96
C LYS A 44 -9.24 15.26 40.32
N GLY A 45 -10.10 16.23 40.61
CA GLY A 45 -10.18 16.96 41.88
C GLY A 45 -10.81 16.12 43.00
N VAL A 46 -11.95 15.49 42.72
CA VAL A 46 -12.67 14.60 43.67
C VAL A 46 -11.83 13.38 44.03
N LYS A 47 -11.08 12.83 43.06
CA LYS A 47 -10.12 11.74 43.28
C LYS A 47 -9.01 12.11 44.27
N THR A 48 -8.59 13.37 44.27
CA THR A 48 -7.50 13.88 45.13
C THR A 48 -7.97 14.20 46.55
N THR A 49 -9.12 14.87 46.71
CA THR A 49 -9.73 15.13 48.03
C THR A 49 -10.08 13.81 48.75
N SER A 50 -10.57 12.82 47.99
CA SER A 50 -10.85 11.48 48.52
C SER A 50 -9.58 10.79 49.04
N LYS A 51 -8.44 10.92 48.35
CA LYS A 51 -7.12 10.39 48.79
C LYS A 51 -6.59 11.05 50.06
N LEU A 52 -6.77 12.36 50.22
CA LEU A 52 -6.36 13.10 51.42
C LEU A 52 -7.15 12.72 52.67
N LEU A 53 -8.43 12.35 52.49
CA LEU A 53 -9.33 11.97 53.59
C LEU A 53 -9.34 10.45 53.87
N ILE A 54 -8.44 9.67 53.26
CA ILE A 54 -8.33 8.22 53.49
C ILE A 54 -8.02 7.94 54.97
N GLY A 55 -8.94 7.21 55.61
CA GLY A 55 -8.89 6.86 57.02
C GLY A 55 -9.40 7.94 57.98
N TYR A 56 -9.95 9.05 57.48
CA TYR A 56 -10.67 10.04 58.28
C TYR A 56 -12.19 9.80 58.21
N ASN A 57 -12.87 9.82 59.36
CA ASN A 57 -14.32 9.69 59.46
C ASN A 57 -14.98 11.07 59.50
N TYR A 58 -16.12 11.23 58.81
CA TYR A 58 -16.91 12.45 58.88
C TYR A 58 -17.45 12.69 60.31
N ASP A 59 -17.35 13.93 60.79
CA ASP A 59 -17.82 14.37 62.10
C ASP A 59 -18.96 15.38 61.91
N ALA A 60 -20.19 14.86 61.91
CA ALA A 60 -21.40 15.64 61.64
C ALA A 60 -21.59 16.79 62.65
N ALA A 61 -21.39 16.52 63.95
CA ALA A 61 -21.56 17.51 65.01
C ALA A 61 -20.57 18.67 64.85
N LYS A 62 -19.30 18.39 64.50
CA LYS A 62 -18.31 19.45 64.25
C LYS A 62 -18.52 20.14 62.92
N THR A 63 -19.06 19.46 61.91
CA THR A 63 -19.41 20.09 60.63
C THR A 63 -20.51 21.12 60.83
N SER A 64 -21.57 20.78 61.58
CA SER A 64 -22.59 21.76 61.95
C SER A 64 -22.01 22.93 62.76
N ALA A 65 -21.04 22.67 63.64
CA ALA A 65 -20.36 23.70 64.41
C ALA A 65 -19.42 24.60 63.58
N LEU A 66 -19.11 24.26 62.32
CA LEU A 66 -18.42 25.18 61.40
C LEU A 66 -19.33 26.33 60.95
N ASN A 67 -20.66 26.14 60.95
CA ASN A 67 -21.62 27.15 60.51
C ASN A 67 -21.26 27.73 59.12
N LEU A 68 -21.09 26.84 58.14
CA LEU A 68 -20.73 27.22 56.78
C LEU A 68 -21.87 27.99 56.10
N PRO A 69 -21.59 29.11 55.38
CA PRO A 69 -22.57 29.76 54.52
C PRO A 69 -23.07 28.82 53.43
N ALA A 70 -24.31 29.00 52.97
CA ALA A 70 -24.90 28.19 51.90
C ALA A 70 -24.10 28.20 50.58
N SER A 71 -23.20 29.17 50.41
CA SER A 71 -22.30 29.34 49.26
C SER A 71 -20.95 28.62 49.40
N LEU A 72 -20.73 27.84 50.46
CA LEU A 72 -19.50 27.12 50.79
C LEU A 72 -19.80 25.65 51.09
N GLU A 73 -19.15 24.74 50.36
CA GLU A 73 -19.26 23.29 50.60
C GLU A 73 -18.08 22.80 51.45
N GLY A 74 -18.34 21.98 52.47
CA GLY A 74 -17.28 21.49 53.33
C GLY A 74 -17.74 20.59 54.47
N GLY A 75 -16.76 19.99 55.16
CA GLY A 75 -17.00 19.06 56.25
C GLY A 75 -15.82 18.97 57.23
N ALA A 76 -16.12 18.65 58.48
CA ALA A 76 -15.11 18.29 59.48
C ALA A 76 -14.91 16.77 59.48
N PHE A 77 -13.65 16.33 59.51
CA PHE A 77 -13.30 14.91 59.50
C PHE A 77 -12.29 14.59 60.62
N ARG A 78 -12.33 13.37 61.15
CA ARG A 78 -11.52 12.93 62.31
C ARG A 78 -10.83 11.60 62.04
N LYS A 79 -9.55 11.50 62.40
CA LYS A 79 -8.79 10.25 62.43
C LYS A 79 -8.05 10.19 63.77
N ALA A 80 -8.48 9.30 64.65
CA ALA A 80 -7.96 9.21 66.02
C ALA A 80 -7.89 10.61 66.72
N THR A 81 -6.71 11.04 67.21
CA THR A 81 -6.51 12.33 67.90
C THR A 81 -6.20 13.51 66.98
N GLU A 82 -6.00 13.31 65.68
CA GLU A 82 -5.74 14.37 64.71
C GLU A 82 -7.02 14.97 64.11
N LYS A 83 -7.00 16.30 63.91
CA LYS A 83 -8.14 17.10 63.42
C LYS A 83 -7.80 17.68 62.05
N ALA A 84 -8.52 17.29 61.00
CA ALA A 84 -8.41 17.88 59.67
C ALA A 84 -9.75 18.47 59.22
N ARG A 85 -9.72 19.62 58.54
CA ARG A 85 -10.91 20.33 58.03
C ARG A 85 -10.65 20.73 56.58
N VAL A 86 -11.57 20.39 55.69
CA VAL A 86 -11.43 20.65 54.25
C VAL A 86 -12.62 21.50 53.79
N HIS A 87 -12.33 22.64 53.15
CA HIS A 87 -13.31 23.49 52.50
C HIS A 87 -13.13 23.40 50.99
N ARG A 88 -14.22 23.23 50.24
CA ARG A 88 -14.25 23.44 48.80
C ARG A 88 -15.27 24.55 48.52
N ALA A 89 -14.80 25.68 48.01
CA ALA A 89 -15.69 26.69 47.46
C ALA A 89 -15.88 26.37 45.96
N GLU A 90 -17.10 26.06 45.54
CA GLU A 90 -17.46 25.97 44.11
C GLU A 90 -18.36 27.15 43.73
N ASN A 91 -18.10 27.70 42.54
CA ASN A 91 -18.87 28.78 41.96
C ASN A 91 -20.21 28.19 41.46
N PRO A 92 -21.38 28.61 41.98
CA PRO A 92 -22.67 27.99 41.63
C PRO A 92 -23.03 28.12 40.14
N ASN A 93 -22.37 29.01 39.40
CA ASN A 93 -22.72 29.39 38.04
C ASN A 93 -21.64 29.01 37.00
N GLY A 94 -20.58 28.31 37.42
CA GLY A 94 -19.60 27.67 36.52
C GLY A 94 -18.85 28.54 35.50
N SER A 95 -18.86 29.88 35.62
CA SER A 95 -18.48 30.79 34.51
C SER A 95 -17.27 31.73 34.77
N THR A 96 -16.66 31.74 35.96
CA THR A 96 -15.44 32.55 36.24
C THR A 96 -14.41 31.85 37.15
N GLU A 97 -13.11 31.93 36.81
CA GLU A 97 -11.93 31.38 37.52
C GLU A 97 -11.45 32.20 38.74
N THR A 98 -12.23 33.17 39.22
CA THR A 98 -11.91 33.89 40.47
C THR A 98 -13.14 33.98 41.36
N TYR A 99 -13.05 33.36 42.54
CA TYR A 99 -14.10 33.35 43.55
C TYR A 99 -13.49 33.52 44.94
N SER A 100 -13.95 34.51 45.71
CA SER A 100 -13.56 34.74 47.10
C SER A 100 -14.82 34.93 47.94
N GLN A 101 -14.95 34.13 49.00
CA GLN A 101 -16.00 34.25 50.01
C GLN A 101 -15.30 34.39 51.36
N PRO A 102 -15.48 35.50 52.10
CA PRO A 102 -14.91 35.63 53.43
C PRO A 102 -15.61 34.65 54.38
N TYR A 103 -14.85 33.75 55.00
CA TYR A 103 -15.35 32.86 56.04
C TYR A 103 -14.41 32.89 57.24
N SER A 104 -14.98 33.07 58.43
CA SER A 104 -14.27 33.02 59.71
C SER A 104 -14.79 31.85 60.51
N PHE A 105 -13.89 31.01 61.04
CA PHE A 105 -14.30 29.92 61.92
C PHE A 105 -14.99 30.49 63.16
N PRO A 106 -16.12 29.90 63.61
CA PRO A 106 -16.76 30.29 64.85
C PRO A 106 -15.78 30.26 66.03
N THR A 107 -15.74 31.33 66.83
CA THR A 107 -14.81 31.51 67.96
C THR A 107 -14.91 30.40 69.01
N ALA A 108 -16.07 29.76 69.13
CA ALA A 108 -16.29 28.60 70.00
C ALA A 108 -15.46 27.35 69.65
N LEU A 109 -14.84 27.30 68.45
CA LEU A 109 -14.07 26.14 67.99
C LEU A 109 -12.62 26.09 68.52
N ASN A 110 -12.10 27.15 69.16
CA ASN A 110 -10.75 27.23 69.75
C ASN A 110 -9.64 26.64 68.86
N ILE A 111 -9.51 27.17 67.64
CA ILE A 111 -8.53 26.68 66.66
C ILE A 111 -7.19 27.34 66.91
N ALA A 112 -6.11 26.57 67.01
CA ALA A 112 -4.79 27.13 67.27
C ALA A 112 -4.03 27.52 65.98
N LYS A 113 -4.26 26.79 64.89
CA LYS A 113 -3.53 26.94 63.62
C LYS A 113 -4.42 26.55 62.43
N VAL A 114 -4.27 27.26 61.32
CA VAL A 114 -4.89 26.93 60.02
C VAL A 114 -3.78 26.83 58.97
N ASP A 115 -3.76 25.73 58.23
CA ASP A 115 -2.79 25.47 57.15
C ASP A 115 -3.51 25.42 55.80
N LEU A 116 -2.99 26.15 54.81
CA LEU A 116 -3.48 26.19 53.43
C LEU A 116 -2.52 25.41 52.53
N PHE A 117 -3.06 24.51 51.71
CA PHE A 117 -2.31 23.74 50.72
C PHE A 117 -2.81 24.08 49.32
N GLU A 118 -1.90 24.32 48.39
CA GLU A 118 -2.20 24.62 46.99
C GLU A 118 -1.58 23.55 46.07
N ARG A 119 -2.23 23.28 44.94
CA ARG A 119 -1.73 22.34 43.94
C ARG A 119 -1.95 22.87 42.54
N ASP A 120 -0.91 22.82 41.70
CA ASP A 120 -0.97 23.16 40.29
C ASP A 120 -1.47 21.95 39.47
N TYR A 121 -2.54 22.14 38.72
CA TYR A 121 -3.28 21.11 37.98
C TYR A 121 -2.58 20.68 36.68
N GLY A 122 -1.63 21.49 36.17
CA GLY A 122 -1.08 21.33 34.83
C GLY A 122 -0.01 20.26 34.62
N THR A 123 0.90 20.03 35.58
CA THR A 123 2.15 19.35 35.19
C THR A 123 2.88 18.48 36.19
N THR A 124 2.56 18.44 37.49
CA THR A 124 3.45 17.69 38.42
C THR A 124 2.78 16.88 39.51
N GLY A 125 1.49 17.08 39.82
CA GLY A 125 0.89 16.40 40.95
C GLY A 125 1.70 16.62 42.25
N ALA A 126 2.31 17.78 42.46
CA ALA A 126 3.02 18.12 43.69
C ALA A 126 2.13 19.03 44.55
N THR A 127 1.93 18.69 45.83
CA THR A 127 1.18 19.52 46.79
C THR A 127 2.16 20.35 47.60
N THR A 128 2.00 21.66 47.63
CA THR A 128 2.82 22.57 48.44
C THR A 128 1.95 23.27 49.49
N GLN A 129 2.48 23.40 50.70
CA GLN A 129 1.85 24.23 51.72
C GLN A 129 2.04 25.69 51.33
N ALA A 130 0.93 26.39 51.06
CA ALA A 130 0.95 27.76 50.58
C ALA A 130 0.99 28.78 51.72
N ALA A 131 0.38 28.49 52.88
CA ALA A 131 0.41 29.37 54.05
C ALA A 131 0.04 28.67 55.37
N SER A 132 0.46 29.24 56.50
CA SER A 132 0.04 28.86 57.87
C SER A 132 -0.30 30.12 58.66
N ALA A 133 -1.44 30.14 59.38
CA ALA A 133 -1.85 31.27 60.23
C ALA A 133 -2.32 30.84 61.63
N THR A 134 -2.03 31.67 62.64
CA THR A 134 -2.53 31.55 64.03
C THR A 134 -3.90 32.21 64.16
N HIS A 135 -4.82 31.59 64.90
CA HIS A 135 -6.20 32.07 64.99
C HIS A 135 -6.31 33.39 65.76
N GLY A 136 -6.85 34.42 65.11
CA GLY A 136 -7.03 35.76 65.67
C GLY A 136 -6.92 36.90 64.66
N ALA A 137 -6.28 36.66 63.51
CA ALA A 137 -6.34 37.56 62.36
C ALA A 137 -7.35 37.02 61.34
N ALA A 138 -8.36 37.82 60.97
CA ALA A 138 -9.22 37.54 59.82
C ALA A 138 -8.33 37.34 58.59
N THR A 139 -8.10 36.07 58.23
CA THR A 139 -7.17 35.71 57.16
C THR A 139 -7.98 35.71 55.87
N TYR A 140 -7.92 36.82 55.15
CA TYR A 140 -8.46 36.95 53.81
C TYR A 140 -7.77 35.93 52.90
N VAL A 141 -8.53 35.03 52.27
CA VAL A 141 -8.05 34.33 51.08
C VAL A 141 -8.34 35.23 49.89
N VAL A 142 -7.38 36.11 49.59
CA VAL A 142 -7.33 36.85 48.32
C VAL A 142 -6.18 36.26 47.52
N ARG A 143 -6.49 35.63 46.38
CA ARG A 143 -5.57 35.57 45.25
C ARG A 143 -6.21 36.29 44.07
N THR A 144 -5.60 37.41 43.71
CA THR A 144 -5.58 37.94 42.36
C THR A 144 -4.65 37.03 41.56
N GLN A 145 -5.18 36.16 40.71
CA GLN A 145 -4.47 35.86 39.48
C GLN A 145 -5.05 36.78 38.42
N ASN A 146 -4.19 37.47 37.68
CA ASN A 146 -4.55 37.91 36.34
C ASN A 146 -4.68 36.63 35.50
N VAL A 147 -5.85 36.00 35.57
CA VAL A 147 -6.32 35.15 34.50
C VAL A 147 -7.32 35.99 33.75
N THR A 148 -6.97 36.27 32.50
CA THR A 148 -7.92 36.54 31.43
C THR A 148 -9.14 35.62 31.64
N PRO A 149 -10.39 36.12 31.55
CA PRO A 149 -11.62 35.42 31.95
C PRO A 149 -11.61 33.92 31.64
N THR A 150 -12.27 33.05 32.42
CA THR A 150 -12.67 31.73 31.89
C THR A 150 -13.77 31.94 30.86
N THR A 151 -13.34 32.39 29.71
CA THR A 151 -13.59 31.72 28.47
C THR A 151 -13.76 30.22 28.76
N SER A 152 -14.92 29.60 28.46
CA SER A 152 -14.94 28.14 28.30
C SER A 152 -13.67 27.78 27.55
N THR A 153 -12.88 26.80 27.99
CA THR A 153 -11.64 26.47 27.28
C THR A 153 -12.02 26.26 25.83
N ALA A 154 -11.59 27.20 24.98
CA ALA A 154 -12.20 27.32 23.68
C ALA A 154 -11.84 26.03 22.94
N LYS A 155 -12.87 25.30 22.51
CA LYS A 155 -12.74 23.92 22.06
C LYS A 155 -11.73 23.92 20.91
N PRO A 156 -10.68 23.09 20.94
CA PRO A 156 -9.62 23.18 19.97
C PRO A 156 -10.17 22.86 18.59
N ILE A 157 -9.83 23.69 17.61
CA ILE A 157 -10.07 23.44 16.20
C ILE A 157 -8.70 23.57 15.52
N PRO A 158 -8.06 22.45 15.11
CA PRO A 158 -8.62 21.12 15.02
C PRO A 158 -8.82 20.41 16.37
N GLY A 159 -9.90 19.62 16.51
CA GLY A 159 -10.26 18.85 17.70
C GLY A 159 -11.75 18.51 17.78
N LEU A 160 -12.07 17.57 18.68
CA LEU A 160 -13.44 17.11 18.97
C LEU A 160 -14.08 17.97 20.06
N ALA A 161 -15.33 18.36 19.83
CA ALA A 161 -16.20 19.06 20.76
C ALA A 161 -17.49 18.27 20.97
N GLN A 162 -17.72 17.85 22.21
CA GLN A 162 -18.94 17.16 22.61
C GLN A 162 -20.14 18.11 22.51
N ALA A 163 -21.29 17.63 22.03
CA ALA A 163 -22.45 18.50 21.78
C ALA A 163 -23.01 19.08 23.07
N GLU A 164 -23.00 18.31 24.16
CA GLU A 164 -23.40 18.74 25.50
C GLU A 164 -22.48 19.82 26.09
N ALA A 165 -21.31 20.07 25.52
CA ALA A 165 -20.33 21.06 25.98
C ALA A 165 -20.50 22.45 25.33
N PHE A 166 -21.74 22.85 25.01
CA PHE A 166 -22.06 24.18 24.50
C PHE A 166 -21.85 25.29 25.55
N ASP A 167 -21.61 26.52 25.08
CA ASP A 167 -21.38 27.72 25.90
C ASP A 167 -22.63 28.57 26.08
N ALA A 168 -23.50 28.56 25.08
CA ALA A 168 -24.86 29.05 25.16
C ALA A 168 -25.75 28.20 24.26
N MET A 169 -27.05 28.15 24.52
CA MET A 169 -28.00 27.46 23.67
C MET A 169 -29.36 28.12 23.72
N GLN A 170 -30.22 27.76 22.77
CA GLN A 170 -31.64 28.06 22.78
C GLN A 170 -32.43 26.85 22.27
N GLY A 171 -33.47 26.49 23.03
CA GLY A 171 -34.52 25.53 22.61
C GLY A 171 -34.18 24.05 22.73
N VAL A 172 -32.90 23.70 22.85
CA VAL A 172 -32.44 22.31 22.87
C VAL A 172 -32.38 21.68 24.27
N GLN A 173 -32.34 20.35 24.34
CA GLN A 173 -32.20 19.59 25.59
C GLN A 173 -31.09 18.53 25.52
N ARG A 174 -30.51 18.17 26.66
CA ARG A 174 -29.55 17.05 26.77
C ARG A 174 -30.29 15.75 27.08
N GLU A 175 -29.88 14.66 26.45
CA GLU A 175 -30.37 13.31 26.76
C GLU A 175 -29.23 12.27 26.70
N THR A 176 -29.50 11.02 27.10
CA THR A 176 -28.50 9.95 27.06
C THR A 176 -28.33 9.44 25.63
N THR A 177 -27.08 9.31 25.18
CA THR A 177 -26.77 8.83 23.83
C THR A 177 -26.65 7.31 23.75
N GLY A 178 -27.20 6.72 22.69
CA GLY A 178 -27.00 5.31 22.31
C GLY A 178 -25.77 5.06 21.44
N ASP A 179 -25.00 6.11 21.10
CA ASP A 179 -23.80 6.02 20.26
C ASP A 179 -22.60 5.43 21.03
N THR A 180 -21.63 4.92 20.27
CA THR A 180 -20.39 4.30 20.81
C THR A 180 -19.60 5.29 21.67
N GLY A 181 -19.21 4.90 22.90
CA GLY A 181 -18.49 5.77 23.86
C GLY A 181 -19.38 6.60 24.80
N GLY A 182 -20.64 6.18 25.01
CA GLY A 182 -21.75 7.00 25.49
C GLY A 182 -21.56 7.92 26.72
N GLY A 183 -21.92 9.20 26.50
CA GLY A 183 -22.16 10.31 27.44
C GLY A 183 -23.56 10.93 27.24
N GLN A 184 -23.68 12.24 26.99
CA GLN A 184 -24.96 12.88 26.62
C GLN A 184 -24.95 13.35 25.14
N ASN A 185 -26.10 13.38 24.47
CA ASN A 185 -26.28 14.10 23.20
C ASN A 185 -27.23 15.28 23.38
N ILE A 186 -27.33 16.13 22.37
CA ILE A 186 -28.36 17.15 22.25
C ILE A 186 -29.52 16.61 21.41
N GLY A 187 -30.74 16.84 21.87
CA GLY A 187 -31.98 16.50 21.18
C GLY A 187 -33.08 17.54 21.42
N TYR A 188 -34.30 17.22 20.98
CA TYR A 188 -35.45 18.15 20.95
C TYR A 188 -35.15 19.43 20.16
N VAL A 189 -34.41 19.29 19.06
CA VAL A 189 -34.00 20.41 18.21
C VAL A 189 -35.14 20.77 17.27
N ASP A 190 -35.77 21.92 17.47
CA ASP A 190 -36.81 22.49 16.60
C ASP A 190 -36.23 23.50 15.59
N ASP A 191 -37.05 23.93 14.62
CA ASP A 191 -36.68 24.95 13.65
C ASP A 191 -36.26 26.25 14.37
N ASN A 192 -35.06 26.74 14.05
CA ASN A 192 -34.38 27.93 14.60
C ASN A 192 -33.76 27.79 16.00
N ASP A 193 -33.71 26.58 16.56
CA ASP A 193 -32.89 26.30 17.74
C ASP A 193 -31.39 26.39 17.45
N TRP A 194 -30.57 26.62 18.47
CA TRP A 194 -29.12 26.75 18.27
C TRP A 194 -28.26 26.43 19.50
N LEU A 195 -26.98 26.17 19.24
CA LEU A 195 -25.90 25.95 20.21
C LEU A 195 -24.70 26.83 19.83
N ASP A 196 -24.18 27.61 20.76
CA ASP A 196 -22.94 28.38 20.60
C ASP A 196 -21.76 27.64 21.26
N TYR A 197 -20.65 27.61 20.55
CA TYR A 197 -19.37 27.08 21.00
C TYR A 197 -18.26 28.10 20.78
N ARG A 198 -17.58 28.45 21.85
CA ARG A 198 -16.30 29.13 21.82
C ARG A 198 -15.23 28.12 21.42
N VAL A 199 -14.52 28.39 20.34
CA VAL A 199 -13.49 27.50 19.78
C VAL A 199 -12.15 28.23 19.70
N ASN A 200 -11.04 27.54 19.96
CA ASN A 200 -9.71 28.08 19.71
C ASN A 200 -9.20 27.52 18.38
N VAL A 201 -9.18 28.36 17.37
CA VAL A 201 -8.75 27.96 16.03
C VAL A 201 -7.23 28.08 15.97
N ALA A 202 -6.53 26.95 15.89
CA ALA A 202 -5.07 26.89 15.99
C ALA A 202 -4.37 27.74 14.90
N SER A 203 -4.94 27.81 13.69
CA SER A 203 -4.46 28.65 12.58
C SER A 203 -5.62 29.07 11.68
N SER A 204 -5.53 30.24 11.03
CA SER A 204 -6.57 30.66 10.09
C SER A 204 -6.60 29.72 8.91
N GLY A 205 -7.77 29.25 8.50
CA GLY A 205 -7.88 28.31 7.40
C GLY A 205 -9.29 27.74 7.24
N THR A 206 -9.45 26.83 6.30
CA THR A 206 -10.68 26.08 6.12
C THR A 206 -10.64 24.82 6.99
N TYR A 207 -11.74 24.55 7.69
CA TYR A 207 -11.95 23.41 8.57
C TYR A 207 -13.10 22.55 8.06
N THR A 208 -12.94 21.23 8.03
CA THR A 208 -14.08 20.32 7.84
C THR A 208 -14.65 20.06 9.22
N LEU A 209 -15.91 20.43 9.41
CA LEU A 209 -16.67 20.07 10.60
C LEU A 209 -17.42 18.76 10.33
N ASN A 210 -16.96 17.69 10.97
CA ASN A 210 -17.69 16.42 11.08
C ASN A 210 -18.77 16.59 12.15
N LEU A 211 -20.03 16.33 11.82
CA LEU A 211 -21.21 16.47 12.68
C LEU A 211 -21.84 15.10 12.88
N ARG A 212 -21.79 14.54 14.09
CA ARG A 212 -22.37 13.23 14.42
C ARG A 212 -23.84 13.39 14.79
N LEU A 213 -24.73 13.14 13.83
CA LEU A 213 -26.15 13.47 13.88
C LEU A 213 -27.03 12.22 13.79
N ALA A 214 -28.25 12.29 14.33
CA ALA A 214 -29.28 11.26 14.18
C ALA A 214 -30.64 11.89 13.84
N SER A 215 -31.39 11.31 12.89
CA SER A 215 -32.73 11.77 12.53
C SER A 215 -33.57 10.62 11.93
N PRO A 216 -34.86 10.49 12.27
CA PRO A 216 -35.79 9.65 11.52
C PRO A 216 -36.34 10.31 10.25
N ASN A 217 -36.02 11.59 10.00
CA ASN A 217 -36.58 12.42 8.93
C ASN A 217 -35.53 12.75 7.86
N THR A 218 -35.95 13.30 6.70
CA THR A 218 -35.04 13.64 5.58
C THR A 218 -34.92 15.15 5.31
N ASN A 219 -35.57 16.00 6.11
CA ASN A 219 -35.69 17.44 5.85
C ASN A 219 -34.86 18.33 6.80
N GLY A 220 -34.08 17.76 7.70
CA GLY A 220 -33.27 18.51 8.67
C GLY A 220 -32.11 19.24 7.98
N VAL A 221 -31.77 20.43 8.47
CA VAL A 221 -30.63 21.22 7.97
C VAL A 221 -29.96 21.96 9.13
N VAL A 222 -28.65 21.77 9.27
CA VAL A 222 -27.81 22.48 10.24
C VAL A 222 -26.90 23.48 9.51
N GLU A 223 -26.86 24.71 10.02
CA GLU A 223 -25.97 25.77 9.55
C GLU A 223 -24.94 26.08 10.62
N VAL A 224 -23.70 26.31 10.21
CA VAL A 224 -22.62 26.81 11.07
C VAL A 224 -22.48 28.29 10.83
N ARG A 225 -22.62 29.12 11.86
CA ARG A 225 -22.58 30.59 11.75
C ARG A 225 -21.50 31.19 12.64
N ASN A 226 -21.00 32.37 12.29
CA ASN A 226 -20.15 33.16 13.16
C ASN A 226 -20.97 34.02 14.14
N SER A 227 -20.29 34.75 15.03
CA SER A 227 -20.92 35.67 15.99
C SER A 227 -21.68 36.84 15.36
N ALA A 228 -21.37 37.21 14.11
CA ALA A 228 -22.11 38.22 13.35
C ALA A 228 -23.39 37.66 12.70
N GLY A 229 -23.64 36.35 12.83
CA GLY A 229 -24.80 35.66 12.28
C GLY A 229 -24.64 35.20 10.82
N SER A 230 -23.48 35.43 10.19
CA SER A 230 -23.18 34.97 8.83
C SER A 230 -23.03 33.46 8.79
N VAL A 231 -23.64 32.80 7.80
CA VAL A 231 -23.46 31.37 7.54
C VAL A 231 -22.07 31.11 6.96
N LEU A 232 -21.32 30.26 7.63
CA LEU A 232 -19.97 29.81 7.27
C LEU A 232 -19.99 28.47 6.52
N GLY A 233 -21.01 27.65 6.76
CA GLY A 233 -21.21 26.33 6.16
C GLY A 233 -22.59 25.78 6.51
N SER A 234 -23.06 24.78 5.77
CA SER A 234 -24.37 24.15 5.97
C SER A 234 -24.35 22.69 5.56
N ALA A 235 -25.09 21.84 6.26
CA ALA A 235 -25.23 20.43 5.96
C ALA A 235 -26.69 19.97 6.06
N ALA A 236 -27.13 19.18 5.08
CA ALA A 236 -28.41 18.47 5.16
C ALA A 236 -28.28 17.25 6.08
N VAL A 237 -29.29 17.02 6.92
CA VAL A 237 -29.33 15.88 7.85
C VAL A 237 -30.11 14.73 7.20
N PRO A 238 -29.46 13.59 6.89
CA PRO A 238 -30.14 12.45 6.28
C PRO A 238 -31.00 11.68 7.29
N ASN A 239 -31.93 10.87 6.80
CA ASN A 239 -32.61 9.88 7.64
C ASN A 239 -31.62 8.77 8.00
N THR A 240 -31.29 8.68 9.28
CA THR A 240 -30.34 7.70 9.83
C THR A 240 -31.02 6.46 10.41
N GLY A 241 -32.36 6.37 10.32
CA GLY A 241 -33.15 5.23 10.78
C GLY A 241 -33.74 5.37 12.19
N GLY A 242 -33.48 6.46 12.91
CA GLY A 242 -34.07 6.73 14.23
C GLY A 242 -33.34 7.80 15.04
N TRP A 243 -33.95 8.24 16.15
CA TRP A 243 -33.43 9.32 17.04
C TRP A 243 -32.09 9.01 17.73
N GLN A 244 -31.70 7.73 17.79
CA GLN A 244 -30.45 7.27 18.41
C GLN A 244 -29.61 6.42 17.44
N ALA A 245 -29.92 6.47 16.14
CA ALA A 245 -29.11 5.86 15.09
C ALA A 245 -28.27 6.96 14.44
N TYR A 246 -26.95 6.95 14.64
CA TYR A 246 -26.10 8.10 14.28
C TYR A 246 -25.34 7.89 12.96
N ALA A 247 -25.25 8.96 12.17
CA ALA A 247 -24.36 9.08 11.03
C ALA A 247 -23.52 10.36 11.16
N THR A 248 -22.35 10.38 10.51
CA THR A 248 -21.50 11.57 10.50
C THR A 248 -21.67 12.31 9.18
N VAL A 249 -22.17 13.54 9.23
CA VAL A 249 -22.31 14.46 8.09
C VAL A 249 -21.19 15.49 8.14
N LYS A 250 -20.83 16.10 7.01
CA LYS A 250 -19.71 17.03 6.92
C LYS A 250 -20.14 18.37 6.32
N THR A 251 -19.55 19.46 6.79
CA THR A 251 -19.54 20.77 6.11
C THR A 251 -18.17 21.39 6.24
N THR A 252 -17.78 22.26 5.30
CA THR A 252 -16.58 23.08 5.41
C THR A 252 -16.92 24.45 5.97
N VAL A 253 -16.00 25.06 6.73
CA VAL A 253 -16.09 26.43 7.25
C VAL A 253 -14.72 27.10 7.16
N THR A 254 -14.66 28.39 6.80
CA THR A 254 -13.40 29.15 6.85
C THR A 254 -13.35 29.98 8.11
N LEU A 255 -12.34 29.75 8.95
CA LEU A 255 -12.19 30.35 10.27
C LEU A 255 -10.89 31.14 10.37
N PRO A 256 -10.91 32.38 10.93
CA PRO A 256 -9.68 33.07 11.31
C PRO A 256 -9.02 32.40 12.52
N ALA A 257 -7.70 32.59 12.65
CA ALA A 257 -6.91 32.04 13.77
C ALA A 257 -7.34 32.69 15.10
N GLY A 258 -7.12 31.96 16.19
CA GLY A 258 -7.45 32.40 17.55
C GLY A 258 -8.88 32.07 17.95
N GLU A 259 -9.34 32.65 19.04
CA GLU A 259 -10.65 32.34 19.60
C GLU A 259 -11.81 32.88 18.76
N GLN A 260 -12.76 32.01 18.42
CA GLN A 260 -13.98 32.32 17.68
C GLN A 260 -15.21 31.85 18.46
N THR A 261 -16.40 32.35 18.10
CA THR A 261 -17.68 31.74 18.50
C THR A 261 -18.35 31.17 17.26
N LEU A 262 -18.60 29.85 17.27
CA LEU A 262 -19.36 29.14 16.25
C LEU A 262 -20.74 28.82 16.78
N ARG A 263 -21.76 29.12 15.99
CA ARG A 263 -23.14 28.73 16.26
C ARG A 263 -23.53 27.57 15.35
N LEU A 264 -23.98 26.46 15.92
CA LEU A 264 -24.73 25.44 15.19
C LEU A 264 -26.21 25.81 15.26
N HIS A 265 -26.79 26.23 14.14
CA HIS A 265 -28.16 26.70 14.01
C HIS A 265 -29.00 25.71 13.21
N ALA A 266 -30.14 25.29 13.76
CA ALA A 266 -31.09 24.43 13.09
C ALA A 266 -31.96 25.24 12.13
N GLN A 267 -31.58 25.35 10.85
CA GLN A 267 -32.45 25.98 9.85
C GLN A 267 -33.74 25.16 9.67
N ARG A 268 -33.62 23.83 9.76
CA ARG A 268 -34.72 22.88 9.93
C ARG A 268 -34.33 21.86 10.99
N GLY A 269 -35.12 21.74 12.05
CA GLY A 269 -34.92 20.85 13.19
C GLY A 269 -35.23 19.37 12.89
N GLY A 270 -35.58 18.61 13.92
CA GLY A 270 -35.93 17.20 13.81
C GLY A 270 -34.71 16.25 13.77
N TRP A 271 -33.64 16.60 14.47
CA TRP A 271 -32.41 15.81 14.58
C TRP A 271 -31.75 15.94 15.95
N ASN A 272 -30.91 14.96 16.28
CA ASN A 272 -30.07 14.92 17.48
C ASN A 272 -28.60 15.11 17.08
N LEU A 273 -27.78 15.72 17.94
CA LEU A 273 -26.34 15.93 17.75
C LEU A 273 -25.57 15.35 18.93
N ASN A 274 -24.60 14.47 18.67
CA ASN A 274 -23.75 13.86 19.70
C ASN A 274 -22.46 14.64 19.92
N TRP A 275 -21.74 14.93 18.84
CA TRP A 275 -20.52 15.74 18.88
C TRP A 275 -20.28 16.37 17.52
N PHE A 276 -19.46 17.42 17.50
CA PHE A 276 -18.83 17.87 16.28
C PHE A 276 -17.32 17.84 16.43
N GLU A 277 -16.62 17.54 15.36
CA GLU A 277 -15.17 17.55 15.31
C GLU A 277 -14.76 18.46 14.17
N GLY A 278 -14.08 19.54 14.51
CA GLY A 278 -13.36 20.30 13.51
C GLY A 278 -12.06 19.59 13.27
N VAL A 279 -11.92 18.92 12.16
CA VAL A 279 -10.59 18.58 11.67
C VAL A 279 -10.13 19.78 10.86
N ASN A 280 -8.82 20.01 10.81
CA ASN A 280 -8.28 20.86 9.74
C ASN A 280 -8.96 20.33 8.48
N SER A 281 -9.57 21.21 7.70
CA SER A 281 -9.77 20.89 6.29
C SER A 281 -8.36 20.99 5.76
N THR A 282 -7.57 19.98 6.07
CA THR A 282 -6.60 19.50 5.16
C THR A 282 -7.40 19.04 3.96
N THR A 283 -7.76 19.98 3.14
CA THR A 283 -7.14 19.89 1.85
C THR A 283 -5.76 20.47 2.09
N THR A 284 -4.93 19.58 2.64
CA THR A 284 -3.75 19.83 3.46
C THR A 284 -3.34 21.31 3.54
N ALA A 285 -3.80 22.04 4.55
CA ALA A 285 -2.97 23.04 5.20
C ALA A 285 -2.49 22.44 6.52
N ILE A 286 -1.75 21.33 6.41
CA ILE A 286 -0.51 21.29 7.17
C ILE A 286 0.26 22.51 6.66
N THR A 287 0.90 23.26 7.52
CA THR A 287 2.14 23.97 7.20
C THR A 287 3.28 22.99 6.81
N THR A 288 2.94 21.92 6.08
CA THR A 288 3.79 20.96 5.37
C THR A 288 3.04 20.32 4.18
N SER A 289 1.91 20.87 3.70
CA SER A 289 1.49 20.58 2.32
C SER A 289 2.47 21.31 1.44
N THR A 290 3.55 20.61 1.09
CA THR A 290 4.43 21.06 0.03
C THR A 290 3.57 21.24 -1.20
N ALA A 291 3.49 22.48 -1.67
CA ALA A 291 2.83 22.82 -2.91
C ALA A 291 3.33 21.86 -4.00
N LYS A 292 2.39 21.19 -4.68
CA LYS A 292 2.70 20.06 -5.57
C LYS A 292 3.68 20.56 -6.64
N PRO A 293 4.83 19.91 -6.84
CA PRO A 293 5.81 20.38 -7.79
C PRO A 293 5.19 20.36 -9.19
N ILE A 294 5.34 21.47 -9.90
CA ILE A 294 4.98 21.57 -11.32
C ILE A 294 6.26 21.95 -12.06
N PRO A 295 6.80 21.07 -12.92
CA PRO A 295 6.20 19.82 -13.40
C PRO A 295 6.14 18.71 -12.34
N GLY A 296 5.15 17.82 -12.45
CA GLY A 296 4.91 16.70 -11.53
C GLY A 296 3.47 16.19 -11.52
N LEU A 297 3.28 14.99 -10.94
CA LEU A 297 1.97 14.34 -10.76
C LEU A 297 1.33 14.74 -9.43
N ALA A 298 0.04 15.02 -9.48
CA ALA A 298 -0.83 15.29 -8.35
C ALA A 298 -2.02 14.32 -8.37
N GLN A 299 -2.10 13.49 -7.33
CA GLN A 299 -3.22 12.57 -7.12
C GLN A 299 -4.53 13.35 -6.97
N ALA A 300 -5.64 12.86 -7.55
CA ALA A 300 -6.88 13.63 -7.56
C ALA A 300 -7.44 13.80 -6.15
N GLU A 301 -7.32 12.78 -5.31
CA GLU A 301 -7.67 12.80 -3.89
C GLU A 301 -6.80 13.75 -3.05
N ALA A 302 -5.67 14.22 -3.58
CA ALA A 302 -4.74 15.14 -2.92
C ALA A 302 -5.04 16.64 -3.15
N PHE A 303 -6.32 16.97 -3.40
CA PHE A 303 -6.81 18.35 -3.56
C PHE A 303 -6.61 19.22 -2.30
N ASP A 304 -6.32 20.51 -2.53
CA ASP A 304 -6.15 21.62 -1.57
C ASP A 304 -7.42 22.48 -1.35
N ALA A 305 -8.51 22.24 -2.09
CA ALA A 305 -9.91 22.47 -1.70
C ALA A 305 -10.84 21.71 -2.67
N MET A 306 -12.13 21.51 -2.35
CA MET A 306 -13.09 20.98 -3.33
C MET A 306 -14.52 21.46 -3.04
N GLN A 307 -15.41 21.30 -4.03
CA GLN A 307 -16.85 21.45 -3.90
C GLN A 307 -17.58 20.37 -4.71
N GLY A 308 -18.58 19.74 -4.08
CA GLY A 308 -19.57 18.86 -4.72
C GLY A 308 -19.11 17.44 -5.06
N VAL A 309 -17.80 17.22 -5.12
CA VAL A 309 -17.23 15.91 -5.46
C VAL A 309 -17.09 14.96 -4.27
N GLN A 310 -16.97 13.65 -4.54
CA GLN A 310 -16.71 12.62 -3.53
C GLN A 310 -15.47 11.81 -3.86
N ARG A 311 -14.82 11.24 -2.83
CA ARG A 311 -13.76 10.25 -3.02
C ARG A 311 -14.37 8.86 -3.03
N GLU A 312 -13.91 8.00 -3.92
CA GLU A 312 -14.26 6.58 -3.94
C GLU A 312 -13.03 5.72 -4.25
N THR A 313 -13.12 4.41 -4.02
CA THR A 313 -12.03 3.49 -4.35
C THR A 313 -11.89 3.39 -5.86
N THR A 314 -10.68 3.67 -6.36
CA THR A 314 -10.40 3.60 -7.79
C THR A 314 -10.14 2.16 -8.24
N GLY A 315 -10.68 1.80 -9.41
CA GLY A 315 -10.34 0.59 -10.15
C GLY A 315 -9.15 0.75 -11.11
N ASP A 316 -8.55 1.95 -11.19
CA ASP A 316 -7.41 2.26 -12.05
C ASP A 316 -6.07 1.72 -11.48
N THR A 317 -5.06 1.60 -12.33
CA THR A 317 -3.70 1.21 -11.91
C THR A 317 -3.04 2.29 -11.03
N GLY A 318 -2.32 1.89 -9.97
CA GLY A 318 -1.71 2.82 -8.99
C GLY A 318 -2.56 3.15 -7.76
N GLY A 319 -3.44 2.23 -7.35
CA GLY A 319 -4.59 2.43 -6.45
C GLY A 319 -4.39 3.25 -5.15
N GLY A 320 -5.43 4.05 -4.90
CA GLY A 320 -5.68 4.96 -3.77
C GLY A 320 -7.17 5.32 -3.74
N GLN A 321 -7.54 6.58 -3.96
CA GLN A 321 -8.94 7.00 -4.18
C GLN A 321 -9.08 7.86 -5.43
N ASN A 322 -10.09 7.65 -6.28
CA ASN A 322 -10.43 8.65 -7.30
C ASN A 322 -11.45 9.66 -6.75
N ILE A 323 -11.64 10.73 -7.49
CA ILE A 323 -12.76 11.65 -7.36
C ILE A 323 -13.89 11.19 -8.27
N GLY A 324 -15.09 11.11 -7.75
CA GLY A 324 -16.30 10.80 -8.50
C GLY A 324 -17.49 11.61 -8.00
N TYR A 325 -18.68 11.29 -8.53
CA TYR A 325 -19.91 12.05 -8.30
C TYR A 325 -19.77 13.53 -8.71
N VAL A 326 -18.99 13.79 -9.76
CA VAL A 326 -18.73 15.15 -10.24
C VAL A 326 -19.94 15.62 -11.04
N ASP A 327 -20.67 16.61 -10.51
CA ASP A 327 -21.79 17.27 -11.17
C ASP A 327 -21.37 18.56 -11.89
N ASP A 328 -22.28 19.14 -12.68
CA ASP A 328 -22.05 20.43 -13.33
C ASP A 328 -21.73 21.52 -12.28
N ASN A 329 -20.60 22.20 -12.46
CA ASN A 329 -20.02 23.25 -11.62
C ASN A 329 -19.29 22.80 -10.34
N ASP A 330 -19.08 21.50 -10.16
CA ASP A 330 -18.18 20.99 -9.13
C ASP A 330 -16.72 21.35 -9.41
N TRP A 331 -15.87 21.36 -8.38
CA TRP A 331 -14.45 21.71 -8.59
C TRP A 331 -13.51 21.16 -7.52
N LEU A 332 -12.22 21.13 -7.86
CA LEU A 332 -11.08 20.77 -7.02
C LEU A 332 -9.98 21.83 -7.16
N ASP A 333 -9.48 22.40 -6.06
CA ASP A 333 -8.31 23.29 -6.06
C ASP A 333 -7.05 22.53 -5.66
N TYR A 334 -5.92 22.91 -6.23
CA TYR A 334 -4.59 22.39 -5.91
C TYR A 334 -3.58 23.55 -5.78
N ARG A 335 -2.86 23.58 -4.67
CA ARG A 335 -1.72 24.43 -4.41
C ARG A 335 -0.50 23.79 -5.04
N VAL A 336 0.07 24.45 -6.03
CA VAL A 336 1.19 23.95 -6.81
C VAL A 336 2.39 24.88 -6.69
N ASN A 337 3.60 24.35 -6.72
CA ASN A 337 4.83 25.14 -6.81
C ASN A 337 5.41 24.99 -8.21
N VAL A 338 5.23 26.00 -9.03
CA VAL A 338 5.65 26.02 -10.42
C VAL A 338 7.14 26.36 -10.48
N ALA A 339 7.98 25.39 -10.84
CA ALA A 339 9.43 25.51 -10.81
C ALA A 339 9.94 26.66 -11.72
N SER A 340 9.30 26.89 -12.85
CA SER A 340 9.59 28.00 -13.76
C SER A 340 8.33 28.48 -14.48
N SER A 341 8.22 29.78 -14.74
CA SER A 341 7.10 30.31 -15.51
C SER A 341 7.14 29.73 -16.92
N GLY A 342 6.03 29.23 -17.42
CA GLY A 342 6.00 28.56 -18.72
C GLY A 342 4.63 28.01 -19.07
N THR A 343 4.53 27.42 -20.26
CA THR A 343 3.36 26.62 -20.61
C THR A 343 3.60 25.20 -20.11
N TYR A 344 2.56 24.54 -19.63
CA TYR A 344 2.59 23.16 -19.17
C TYR A 344 1.49 22.38 -19.88
N THR A 345 1.77 21.15 -20.27
CA THR A 345 0.72 20.19 -20.63
C THR A 345 0.19 19.58 -19.34
N LEU A 346 -1.11 19.71 -19.08
CA LEU A 346 -1.82 18.98 -18.02
C LEU A 346 -2.45 17.71 -18.60
N ASN A 347 -1.96 16.56 -18.16
CA ASN A 347 -2.56 15.24 -18.32
C ASN A 347 -3.61 15.04 -17.21
N LEU A 348 -4.83 14.65 -17.55
CA LEU A 348 -5.97 14.44 -16.63
C LEU A 348 -6.49 13.01 -16.79
N ARG A 349 -6.33 12.15 -15.78
CA ARG A 349 -6.76 10.75 -15.80
C ARG A 349 -8.24 10.64 -15.41
N LEU A 350 -9.12 10.54 -16.38
CA LEU A 350 -10.57 10.67 -16.22
C LEU A 350 -11.32 9.39 -16.61
N ALA A 351 -12.47 9.13 -16.01
CA ALA A 351 -13.41 8.06 -16.41
C ALA A 351 -14.82 8.62 -16.58
N SER A 352 -15.57 8.16 -17.59
CA SER A 352 -16.92 8.64 -17.87
C SER A 352 -17.67 7.62 -18.73
N PRO A 353 -18.92 7.23 -18.39
CA PRO A 353 -19.79 6.53 -19.33
C PRO A 353 -20.46 7.47 -20.36
N ASN A 354 -20.26 8.79 -20.22
CA ASN A 354 -20.93 9.85 -21.00
C ASN A 354 -19.96 10.53 -21.98
N THR A 355 -20.48 11.26 -22.97
CA THR A 355 -19.68 11.96 -24.01
C THR A 355 -19.69 13.50 -23.90
N ASN A 356 -20.34 14.06 -22.89
CA ASN A 356 -20.60 15.50 -22.78
C ASN A 356 -19.86 16.21 -21.63
N GLY A 357 -19.03 15.48 -20.87
CA GLY A 357 -18.26 16.05 -19.76
C GLY A 357 -17.22 17.06 -20.26
N VAL A 358 -16.96 18.11 -19.49
CA VAL A 358 -15.95 19.13 -19.78
C VAL A 358 -15.30 19.60 -18.47
N VAL A 359 -13.97 19.54 -18.42
CA VAL A 359 -13.16 20.06 -17.31
C VAL A 359 -12.38 21.29 -17.77
N GLU A 360 -12.41 22.35 -16.97
CA GLU A 360 -11.66 23.58 -17.14
C GLU A 360 -10.61 23.70 -16.05
N VAL A 361 -9.39 24.09 -16.42
CA VAL A 361 -8.35 24.48 -15.48
C VAL A 361 -8.41 25.98 -15.31
N ARG A 362 -8.55 26.47 -14.07
CA ARG A 362 -8.65 27.91 -13.77
C ARG A 362 -7.58 28.35 -12.76
N ASN A 363 -7.24 29.63 -12.77
CA ASN A 363 -6.43 30.24 -11.71
C ASN A 363 -7.29 30.71 -10.53
N SER A 364 -6.64 31.23 -9.48
CA SER A 364 -7.30 31.78 -8.29
C SER A 364 -8.22 32.99 -8.56
N ALA A 365 -8.00 33.72 -9.66
CA ALA A 365 -8.88 34.80 -10.10
C ALA A 365 -10.12 34.29 -10.87
N GLY A 366 -10.22 32.98 -11.11
CA GLY A 366 -11.32 32.34 -11.83
C GLY A 366 -11.16 32.34 -13.36
N SER A 367 -10.06 32.85 -13.90
CA SER A 367 -9.78 32.82 -15.34
C SER A 367 -9.48 31.40 -15.81
N VAL A 368 -10.09 30.98 -16.93
CA VAL A 368 -9.81 29.69 -17.58
C VAL A 368 -8.42 29.75 -18.23
N LEU A 369 -7.55 28.84 -17.80
CA LEU A 369 -6.18 28.66 -18.29
C LEU A 369 -6.08 27.57 -19.36
N GLY A 370 -6.99 26.60 -19.32
CA GLY A 370 -7.07 25.46 -20.23
C GLY A 370 -8.41 24.73 -20.07
N SER A 371 -8.80 23.91 -21.04
CA SER A 371 -10.04 23.12 -20.99
C SER A 371 -9.90 21.84 -21.78
N ALA A 372 -10.52 20.76 -21.30
CA ALA A 372 -10.55 19.48 -21.99
C ALA A 372 -11.96 18.87 -21.97
N ALA A 373 -12.36 18.27 -23.10
CA ALA A 373 -13.57 17.46 -23.17
C ALA A 373 -13.30 16.06 -22.61
N VAL A 374 -14.24 15.52 -21.84
CA VAL A 374 -14.14 14.18 -21.25
C VAL A 374 -14.82 13.16 -22.18
N PRO A 375 -14.07 12.23 -22.79
CA PRO A 375 -14.64 11.22 -23.68
C PRO A 375 -15.40 10.13 -22.91
N ASN A 376 -16.26 9.37 -23.59
CA ASN A 376 -16.81 8.13 -23.02
C ASN A 376 -15.70 7.08 -23.00
N THR A 377 -15.32 6.66 -21.79
CA THR A 377 -14.24 5.71 -21.52
C THR A 377 -14.75 4.29 -21.26
N GLY A 378 -16.06 4.05 -21.32
CA GLY A 378 -16.68 2.73 -21.17
C GLY A 378 -17.24 2.43 -19.78
N GLY A 379 -17.10 3.34 -18.81
CA GLY A 379 -17.68 3.18 -17.46
C GLY A 379 -17.06 4.12 -16.42
N TRP A 380 -17.67 4.18 -15.24
CA TRP A 380 -17.23 5.04 -14.12
C TRP A 380 -15.83 4.70 -13.56
N GLN A 381 -15.36 3.48 -13.79
CA GLN A 381 -14.07 3.00 -13.33
C GLN A 381 -13.17 2.55 -14.50
N ALA A 382 -13.51 2.93 -15.73
CA ALA A 382 -12.67 2.72 -16.92
C ALA A 382 -12.01 4.05 -17.28
N TYR A 383 -10.71 4.19 -17.10
CA TYR A 383 -10.03 5.50 -17.18
C TYR A 383 -9.28 5.70 -18.50
N ALA A 384 -9.25 6.95 -18.98
CA ALA A 384 -8.45 7.44 -20.08
C ALA A 384 -7.78 8.77 -19.70
N THR A 385 -6.61 9.05 -20.25
CA THR A 385 -5.86 10.28 -19.98
C THR A 385 -6.15 11.32 -21.05
N VAL A 386 -6.70 12.47 -20.64
CA VAL A 386 -7.04 13.59 -21.52
C VAL A 386 -6.08 14.75 -21.26
N LYS A 387 -5.71 15.51 -22.29
CA LYS A 387 -4.68 16.55 -22.21
C LYS A 387 -5.26 17.95 -22.48
N THR A 388 -4.77 18.95 -21.74
CA THR A 388 -4.91 20.37 -22.06
C THR A 388 -3.58 21.07 -21.81
N THR A 389 -3.37 22.28 -22.35
CA THR A 389 -2.25 23.13 -21.95
C THR A 389 -2.71 24.24 -21.02
N VAL A 390 -1.81 24.72 -20.16
CA VAL A 390 -2.01 25.88 -19.29
C VAL A 390 -0.73 26.72 -19.25
N THR A 391 -0.83 28.04 -19.16
CA THR A 391 0.33 28.91 -18.92
C THR A 391 0.36 29.35 -17.47
N LEU A 392 1.44 29.03 -16.76
CA LEU A 392 1.59 29.28 -15.33
C LEU A 392 2.78 30.19 -15.04
N PRO A 393 2.64 31.19 -14.16
CA PRO A 393 3.77 31.91 -13.62
C PRO A 393 4.57 31.03 -12.64
N ALA A 394 5.86 31.35 -12.47
CA ALA A 394 6.75 30.65 -11.54
C ALA A 394 6.31 30.86 -10.08
N GLY A 395 6.71 29.94 -9.22
CA GLY A 395 6.39 29.97 -7.80
C GLY A 395 5.02 29.38 -7.50
N GLU A 396 4.53 29.70 -6.31
CA GLU A 396 3.34 29.06 -5.77
C GLU A 396 2.05 29.59 -6.41
N GLN A 397 1.20 28.69 -6.90
CA GLN A 397 -0.08 29.00 -7.56
C GLN A 397 -1.20 28.14 -6.98
N THR A 398 -2.45 28.54 -7.24
CA THR A 398 -3.63 27.69 -7.06
C THR A 398 -4.23 27.36 -8.42
N LEU A 399 -4.31 26.07 -8.75
CA LEU A 399 -4.98 25.55 -9.93
C LEU A 399 -6.32 24.95 -9.53
N ARG A 400 -7.40 25.38 -10.18
CA ARG A 400 -8.72 24.79 -10.02
C ARG A 400 -9.04 23.90 -11.20
N LEU A 401 -9.40 22.64 -10.97
CA LEU A 401 -10.10 21.79 -11.93
C LEU A 401 -11.60 21.96 -11.72
N HIS A 402 -12.29 22.59 -12.67
CA HIS A 402 -13.71 22.94 -12.62
C HIS A 402 -14.50 22.13 -13.65
N ALA A 403 -15.53 21.43 -13.21
CA ALA A 403 -16.42 20.69 -14.08
C ALA A 403 -17.43 21.65 -14.74
N GLN A 404 -17.10 22.19 -15.92
CA GLN A 404 -18.08 22.96 -16.69
C GLN A 404 -19.28 22.09 -17.07
N ARG A 405 -19.04 20.81 -17.36
CA ARG A 405 -20.04 19.74 -17.40
C ARG A 405 -19.50 18.53 -16.66
N GLY A 406 -20.24 18.02 -15.67
CA GLY A 406 -19.90 16.87 -14.86
C GLY A 406 -20.12 15.53 -15.57
N GLY A 407 -20.42 14.50 -14.80
CA GLY A 407 -20.67 13.14 -15.29
C GLY A 407 -19.40 12.34 -15.56
N TRP A 408 -18.32 12.61 -14.82
CA TRP A 408 -17.03 11.94 -14.94
C TRP A 408 -16.33 11.79 -13.58
N ASN A 409 -15.34 10.92 -13.52
CA ASN A 409 -14.46 10.66 -12.39
C ASN A 409 -13.03 11.11 -12.76
N LEU A 410 -12.22 11.53 -11.78
CA LEU A 410 -10.81 11.93 -11.94
C LEU A 410 -9.93 11.17 -10.97
N ASN A 411 -8.87 10.52 -11.46
CA ASN A 411 -7.92 9.76 -10.62
C ASN A 411 -6.66 10.56 -10.27
N TRP A 412 -6.08 11.28 -11.21
CA TRP A 412 -4.94 12.17 -10.98
C TRP A 412 -4.79 13.18 -12.12
N PHE A 413 -4.00 14.23 -11.90
CA PHE A 413 -3.47 15.05 -12.99
C PHE A 413 -1.95 15.17 -12.90
N GLU A 414 -1.29 15.35 -14.04
CA GLU A 414 0.15 15.57 -14.12
C GLU A 414 0.43 16.77 -15.00
N ALA A 415 1.32 17.66 -14.56
CA ALA A 415 1.79 18.76 -15.39
C ALA A 415 3.22 18.51 -15.87
N VAL A 416 3.44 18.61 -17.19
CA VAL A 416 4.75 18.46 -17.82
C VAL A 416 5.15 19.79 -18.45
N SER A 417 6.38 20.27 -18.19
CA SER A 417 6.87 21.54 -18.73
C SER A 417 6.86 21.50 -20.26
N SER A 418 6.17 22.45 -20.89
CA SER A 418 6.28 22.74 -22.31
C SER A 418 7.08 24.03 -22.50
N THR A 419 8.36 23.89 -22.80
CA THR A 419 9.20 25.00 -23.24
C THR A 419 8.71 25.45 -24.61
N SER A 420 8.34 26.73 -24.78
CA SER A 420 7.80 27.26 -26.04
C SER A 420 8.36 28.66 -26.34
N PRO A 421 8.32 29.11 -27.62
CA PRO A 421 7.25 30.04 -27.96
C PRO A 421 6.49 29.75 -29.27
N ALA A 422 5.17 29.61 -29.11
CA ALA A 422 4.01 29.98 -29.94
C ALA A 422 3.85 29.44 -31.38
N ALA A 423 2.84 28.56 -31.58
CA ALA A 423 1.65 28.85 -32.41
C ALA A 423 0.49 27.88 -32.09
N SER A 424 -0.71 28.45 -32.00
CA SER A 424 -2.02 27.84 -31.68
C SER A 424 -2.38 26.57 -32.46
N ILE A 425 -3.03 25.61 -31.78
CA ILE A 425 -4.04 24.69 -32.35
C ILE A 425 -4.92 24.02 -31.28
N VAL A 426 -6.17 23.82 -31.67
CA VAL A 426 -7.31 23.18 -31.00
C VAL A 426 -7.08 21.68 -30.80
N PRO A 427 -7.45 21.07 -29.65
CA PRO A 427 -7.44 19.62 -29.51
C PRO A 427 -8.64 19.00 -30.25
N THR A 428 -8.37 18.26 -31.32
CA THR A 428 -9.28 17.23 -31.81
C THR A 428 -8.74 15.87 -31.38
N THR A 429 -9.55 15.14 -30.62
CA THR A 429 -9.34 13.76 -30.16
C THR A 429 -8.90 12.80 -31.28
N PRO A 430 -7.76 12.11 -31.15
CA PRO A 430 -7.52 10.84 -31.84
C PRO A 430 -7.96 9.65 -30.97
N LEU A 431 -8.40 8.57 -31.61
CA LEU A 431 -8.71 7.28 -30.98
C LEU A 431 -7.50 6.72 -30.21
N ALA A 432 -7.77 5.95 -29.15
CA ALA A 432 -6.78 5.19 -28.40
C ALA A 432 -5.85 4.38 -29.32
N GLY A 433 -4.53 4.56 -29.16
CA GLY A 433 -3.49 3.81 -29.87
C GLY A 433 -2.84 4.49 -31.07
N SER A 434 -3.24 5.72 -31.44
CA SER A 434 -2.69 6.40 -32.63
C SER A 434 -2.23 7.83 -32.33
N ILE A 435 -0.99 8.15 -32.72
CA ILE A 435 -0.41 9.50 -32.66
C ILE A 435 -0.48 10.13 -34.07
N THR A 436 -0.91 11.38 -34.16
CA THR A 436 -0.90 12.15 -35.42
C THR A 436 0.05 13.34 -35.31
N VAL A 437 1.00 13.42 -36.24
CA VAL A 437 1.95 14.53 -36.40
C VAL A 437 1.61 15.29 -37.67
N GLN A 438 1.34 16.58 -37.60
CA GLN A 438 1.20 17.43 -38.78
C GLN A 438 2.37 18.39 -38.87
N VAL A 439 3.05 18.36 -40.02
CA VAL A 439 4.18 19.21 -40.34
C VAL A 439 3.75 20.20 -41.42
N LYS A 440 3.62 21.47 -41.05
CA LYS A 440 3.23 22.53 -41.97
C LYS A 440 4.47 23.22 -42.52
N PHE A 441 4.56 23.29 -43.85
CA PHE A 441 5.67 23.94 -44.55
C PHE A 441 5.35 25.38 -44.93
N ALA A 442 6.38 26.23 -44.99
CA ALA A 442 6.27 27.63 -45.38
C ALA A 442 5.80 27.81 -46.83
N SER A 443 6.02 26.80 -47.68
CA SER A 443 5.54 26.72 -49.06
C SER A 443 5.14 25.28 -49.38
N THR A 444 4.32 25.07 -50.41
CA THR A 444 3.92 23.73 -50.86
C THR A 444 5.17 22.95 -51.31
N PRO A 445 5.55 21.85 -50.62
CA PRO A 445 6.74 21.09 -50.97
C PRO A 445 6.51 20.21 -52.21
N THR A 446 7.55 19.99 -53.00
CA THR A 446 7.54 19.02 -54.11
C THR A 446 7.65 17.56 -53.63
N LEU A 447 8.19 17.37 -52.43
CA LEU A 447 8.32 16.09 -51.72
C LEU A 447 8.28 16.37 -50.22
N ALA A 448 7.48 15.62 -49.47
CA ALA A 448 7.55 15.62 -48.01
C ALA A 448 7.26 14.20 -47.50
N THR A 449 8.24 13.61 -46.83
CA THR A 449 8.12 12.31 -46.16
C THR A 449 8.77 12.39 -44.78
N ALA A 450 8.52 11.40 -43.92
CA ALA A 450 9.26 11.27 -42.66
C ALA A 450 9.91 9.89 -42.54
N SER A 451 10.99 9.77 -41.77
CA SER A 451 11.55 8.48 -41.36
C SER A 451 11.83 8.49 -39.86
N PHE A 452 11.79 7.33 -39.23
CA PHE A 452 12.29 7.22 -37.86
C PHE A 452 13.81 7.43 -37.84
N ALA A 453 14.30 8.29 -36.95
CA ALA A 453 15.72 8.49 -36.75
C ALA A 453 16.39 7.19 -36.30
N ASP A 454 17.63 6.95 -36.77
CA ASP A 454 18.38 5.74 -36.43
C ASP A 454 18.65 5.62 -34.93
N MET A 455 19.00 6.74 -34.29
CA MET A 455 19.14 6.86 -32.84
C MET A 455 18.18 7.94 -32.35
N LYS A 456 17.74 7.83 -31.09
CA LYS A 456 16.92 8.86 -30.44
C LYS A 456 17.63 10.20 -30.53
N TYR A 457 16.85 11.27 -30.75
CA TYR A 457 17.34 12.65 -30.92
C TYR A 457 18.28 12.87 -32.13
N ASP A 458 18.30 11.93 -33.06
CA ASP A 458 19.25 11.87 -34.19
C ASP A 458 20.73 11.99 -33.78
N LYS A 459 21.08 11.44 -32.61
CA LYS A 459 22.47 11.35 -32.17
C LYS A 459 23.30 10.45 -33.12
N SER A 460 24.62 10.63 -33.07
CA SER A 460 25.58 9.90 -33.92
C SER A 460 26.43 8.88 -33.16
N LEU A 461 26.44 8.96 -31.83
CA LEU A 461 27.10 8.04 -30.91
C LEU A 461 26.21 7.88 -29.68
N GLY A 462 26.24 6.74 -29.01
CA GLY A 462 25.61 6.59 -27.70
C GLY A 462 26.45 5.78 -26.73
N PHE A 463 26.19 5.98 -25.45
CA PHE A 463 26.78 5.19 -24.37
C PHE A 463 25.68 4.61 -23.47
N LEU A 464 25.83 3.33 -23.13
CA LEU A 464 25.10 2.66 -22.06
C LEU A 464 26.10 2.36 -20.94
N PHE A 465 25.95 3.05 -19.83
CA PHE A 465 26.72 2.78 -18.62
C PHE A 465 25.86 2.02 -17.62
N VAL A 466 26.44 0.99 -17.03
CA VAL A 466 25.76 0.12 -16.06
C VAL A 466 26.54 0.10 -14.75
N ALA A 467 25.85 0.33 -13.63
CA ALA A 467 26.38 0.06 -12.31
C ALA A 467 25.84 -1.29 -11.82
N ASP A 468 26.73 -2.26 -11.61
CA ASP A 468 26.35 -3.62 -11.22
C ASP A 468 26.17 -3.74 -9.69
N ASP A 469 25.62 -4.88 -9.25
CA ASP A 469 25.50 -5.33 -7.85
C ASP A 469 24.67 -4.48 -6.88
N ALA A 470 23.97 -3.44 -7.35
CA ALA A 470 23.09 -2.62 -6.53
C ALA A 470 23.75 -1.98 -5.30
N HIS A 471 25.07 -1.81 -5.26
CA HIS A 471 25.77 -1.25 -4.09
C HIS A 471 25.21 0.13 -3.72
N LEU A 472 25.10 0.47 -2.44
CA LEU A 472 24.48 1.70 -1.94
C LEU A 472 25.19 2.97 -2.48
N ALA A 473 26.46 2.86 -2.85
CA ALA A 473 27.20 3.92 -3.53
C ALA A 473 26.60 4.27 -4.90
N ASN A 474 25.91 3.34 -5.57
CA ASN A 474 25.19 3.61 -6.82
C ASN A 474 24.12 4.68 -6.62
N TYR A 475 23.39 4.64 -5.50
CA TYR A 475 22.46 5.69 -5.14
C TYR A 475 23.17 6.93 -4.59
N ASN A 476 24.01 6.78 -3.56
CA ASN A 476 24.59 7.91 -2.83
C ASN A 476 25.66 8.69 -3.63
N LEU A 477 26.21 8.12 -4.70
CA LEU A 477 27.24 8.73 -5.53
C LEU A 477 26.78 8.85 -6.98
N VAL A 478 26.62 7.73 -7.69
CA VAL A 478 26.39 7.74 -9.15
C VAL A 478 25.10 8.48 -9.49
N TYR A 479 23.98 8.10 -8.87
CA TYR A 479 22.69 8.76 -9.08
C TYR A 479 22.71 10.22 -8.63
N LYS A 480 23.23 10.54 -7.44
CA LYS A 480 23.25 11.94 -6.94
C LYS A 480 24.12 12.86 -7.79
N VAL A 481 25.26 12.38 -8.32
CA VAL A 481 26.11 13.16 -9.22
C VAL A 481 25.43 13.40 -10.58
N LEU A 482 24.76 12.38 -11.14
CA LEU A 482 24.12 12.48 -12.47
C LEU A 482 22.80 13.26 -12.44
N ASN A 483 21.93 12.96 -11.47
CA ASN A 483 20.60 13.55 -11.35
C ASN A 483 20.63 14.96 -10.72
N GLY A 484 21.72 15.28 -10.02
CA GLY A 484 21.87 16.46 -9.20
C GLY A 484 21.41 16.21 -7.76
N GLY A 485 22.23 16.65 -6.80
CA GLY A 485 22.02 16.40 -5.37
C GLY A 485 23.31 16.29 -4.59
N THR A 486 23.18 16.08 -3.28
CA THR A 486 24.33 15.87 -2.38
C THR A 486 24.80 14.43 -2.45
N ALA A 487 26.04 14.22 -2.88
CA ALA A 487 26.65 12.90 -2.98
C ALA A 487 27.31 12.47 -1.64
N ILE A 488 27.83 11.23 -1.60
CA ILE A 488 28.45 10.63 -0.42
C ILE A 488 29.70 11.39 0.09
N ASP A 489 30.32 12.23 -0.73
CA ASP A 489 31.42 13.11 -0.32
C ASP A 489 30.95 14.42 0.34
N GLY A 490 29.64 14.59 0.52
CA GLY A 490 29.02 15.77 1.13
C GLY A 490 28.88 16.97 0.20
N LYS A 491 29.31 16.87 -1.07
CA LYS A 491 29.19 17.95 -2.05
C LYS A 491 27.90 17.83 -2.84
N THR A 492 27.35 18.98 -3.22
CA THR A 492 26.16 19.05 -4.08
C THR A 492 26.56 19.26 -5.53
N TYR A 493 26.07 18.39 -6.40
CA TYR A 493 26.37 18.41 -7.84
C TYR A 493 25.16 18.89 -8.63
N PRO A 494 25.35 19.67 -9.71
CA PRO A 494 24.28 19.97 -10.65
C PRO A 494 23.98 18.75 -11.52
N ARG A 495 22.73 18.66 -11.99
CA ARG A 495 22.32 17.62 -12.94
C ARG A 495 23.17 17.70 -14.21
N VAL A 496 23.65 16.55 -14.68
CA VAL A 496 24.42 16.46 -15.92
C VAL A 496 23.46 16.23 -17.09
N THR A 497 23.51 17.11 -18.08
CA THR A 497 22.60 17.08 -19.23
C THR A 497 23.31 17.17 -20.58
N TYR A 498 22.65 16.66 -21.63
CA TYR A 498 22.84 16.93 -23.06
C TYR A 498 21.51 17.45 -23.65
N THR A 499 21.39 17.68 -24.96
CA THR A 499 20.11 18.12 -25.56
C THR A 499 19.40 17.03 -26.37
N ASP A 500 18.09 17.14 -26.53
CA ASP A 500 17.28 16.30 -27.42
C ASP A 500 17.42 16.66 -28.92
N GLY A 501 18.37 17.54 -29.28
CA GLY A 501 18.53 18.06 -30.65
C GLY A 501 17.51 19.12 -31.06
N ALA A 502 16.53 19.40 -30.20
CA ALA A 502 15.50 20.43 -30.34
C ALA A 502 15.55 21.50 -29.25
N GLY A 503 16.60 21.49 -28.42
CA GLY A 503 16.89 22.52 -27.42
C GLY A 503 16.46 22.15 -26.00
N ASN A 504 15.78 21.03 -25.78
CA ASN A 504 15.43 20.58 -24.43
C ASN A 504 16.60 19.84 -23.79
N GLN A 505 16.80 20.06 -22.49
CA GLN A 505 17.83 19.39 -21.71
C GLN A 505 17.38 17.99 -21.31
N VAL A 506 18.20 16.98 -21.60
CA VAL A 506 18.00 15.58 -21.24
C VAL A 506 19.08 15.16 -20.27
N GLY A 507 18.70 14.55 -19.15
CA GLY A 507 19.63 14.08 -18.13
C GLY A 507 20.48 12.90 -18.60
N TYR A 508 21.73 12.84 -18.16
CA TYR A 508 22.56 11.65 -18.30
C TYR A 508 21.96 10.52 -17.47
N LYS A 509 21.96 9.31 -18.03
CA LYS A 509 21.44 8.12 -17.37
C LYS A 509 22.51 7.05 -17.28
N TRP A 510 22.54 6.39 -16.13
CA TRP A 510 23.15 5.09 -15.94
C TRP A 510 22.04 4.09 -15.65
N SER A 511 22.28 2.83 -15.96
CA SER A 511 21.36 1.74 -15.61
C SER A 511 21.89 1.02 -14.38
N PHE A 512 21.01 0.59 -13.49
CA PHE A 512 21.40 0.00 -12.22
C PHE A 512 20.95 -1.45 -12.16
N ALA A 513 21.91 -2.37 -12.09
CA ALA A 513 21.61 -3.78 -11.94
C ALA A 513 21.23 -4.10 -10.50
N ILE A 514 20.03 -4.67 -10.32
CA ILE A 514 19.42 -4.92 -9.02
C ILE A 514 19.42 -6.42 -8.72
N ASN A 515 19.70 -6.78 -7.47
CA ASN A 515 19.56 -8.13 -6.89
C ASN A 515 18.61 -8.08 -5.67
N ASP A 516 18.38 -9.20 -4.98
CA ASP A 516 17.32 -9.33 -3.95
C ASP A 516 17.61 -8.69 -2.58
N LYS A 517 18.56 -7.76 -2.51
CA LYS A 517 19.04 -7.18 -1.24
C LYS A 517 18.33 -5.88 -0.83
N GLY A 518 17.19 -5.58 -1.46
CA GLY A 518 16.32 -4.46 -1.09
C GLY A 518 15.59 -4.75 0.22
N ASP A 519 15.61 -3.79 1.16
CA ASP A 519 15.00 -3.80 2.50
C ASP A 519 15.72 -4.58 3.62
N GLU A 520 17.03 -4.76 3.48
CA GLU A 520 17.88 -5.28 4.55
C GLU A 520 18.38 -4.16 5.51
N PRO A 521 18.15 -4.24 6.82
CA PRO A 521 18.67 -3.26 7.78
C PRO A 521 20.21 -3.22 7.80
N ASN A 522 20.81 -2.02 7.76
CA ASN A 522 22.27 -1.81 7.67
C ASN A 522 22.91 -2.42 6.40
N SER A 523 22.12 -2.53 5.33
CA SER A 523 22.58 -3.06 4.06
C SER A 523 23.58 -2.13 3.35
N VAL A 524 24.58 -2.74 2.72
CA VAL A 524 25.50 -2.09 1.78
C VAL A 524 24.90 -1.95 0.38
N TYR A 525 23.63 -2.33 0.19
CA TYR A 525 22.90 -2.29 -1.07
C TYR A 525 21.86 -1.16 -1.10
N THR A 526 21.46 -0.76 -2.30
CA THR A 526 20.44 0.25 -2.55
C THR A 526 19.05 -0.30 -2.22
N GLN A 527 18.28 0.44 -1.43
CA GLN A 527 16.99 0.03 -0.88
C GLN A 527 15.81 0.40 -1.80
N TYR A 528 14.66 -0.25 -1.66
CA TYR A 528 13.51 -0.02 -2.55
C TYR A 528 13.01 1.44 -2.61
N PRO A 529 12.97 2.21 -1.51
CA PRO A 529 12.60 3.63 -1.58
C PRO A 529 13.55 4.44 -2.46
N GLN A 530 14.85 4.11 -2.45
CA GLN A 530 15.88 4.76 -3.27
C GLN A 530 15.72 4.36 -4.75
N LEU A 531 15.49 3.08 -5.02
CA LEU A 531 15.21 2.59 -6.37
C LEU A 531 13.96 3.26 -6.96
N LYS A 532 12.91 3.44 -6.16
CA LYS A 532 11.69 4.14 -6.58
C LYS A 532 11.95 5.62 -6.92
N GLU A 533 12.79 6.31 -6.14
CA GLU A 533 13.23 7.68 -6.46
C GLU A 533 14.02 7.75 -7.77
N MET A 534 14.93 6.80 -7.99
CA MET A 534 15.74 6.70 -9.21
C MET A 534 14.85 6.48 -10.44
N VAL A 535 13.91 5.54 -10.36
CA VAL A 535 12.91 5.29 -11.41
C VAL A 535 12.05 6.53 -11.68
N GLY A 536 11.54 7.19 -10.63
CA GLY A 536 10.75 8.42 -10.76
C GLY A 536 11.55 9.57 -11.39
N SER A 537 12.88 9.51 -11.33
CA SER A 537 13.78 10.48 -11.99
C SER A 537 14.17 10.08 -13.42
N GLY A 538 13.62 8.96 -13.92
CA GLY A 538 13.83 8.44 -15.27
C GLY A 538 15.10 7.60 -15.45
N PHE A 539 15.68 7.06 -14.36
CA PHE A 539 16.79 6.09 -14.44
C PHE A 539 16.27 4.66 -14.58
N ASP A 540 17.04 3.82 -15.26
CA ASP A 540 16.63 2.47 -15.60
C ASP A 540 17.17 1.47 -14.59
N LEU A 541 16.34 0.48 -14.26
CA LEU A 541 16.75 -0.69 -13.47
C LEU A 541 16.96 -1.88 -14.41
N MET A 542 17.97 -2.69 -14.11
CA MET A 542 18.25 -3.95 -14.79
C MET A 542 18.10 -5.12 -13.83
N ASN A 543 17.62 -6.24 -14.34
CA ASN A 543 17.53 -7.48 -13.58
C ASN A 543 18.92 -8.13 -13.51
N HIS A 544 19.46 -8.31 -12.30
CA HIS A 544 20.72 -9.02 -12.05
C HIS A 544 20.50 -10.35 -11.35
N THR A 545 19.25 -10.85 -11.39
CA THR A 545 18.71 -12.03 -10.70
C THR A 545 18.80 -11.98 -9.17
N ARG A 546 17.97 -12.81 -8.51
CA ARG A 546 17.92 -12.91 -7.05
C ARG A 546 19.27 -13.32 -6.44
N SER A 547 19.95 -14.29 -7.05
CA SER A 547 21.25 -14.76 -6.61
C SER A 547 22.25 -14.82 -7.77
N HIS A 548 23.55 -14.69 -7.48
CA HIS A 548 24.64 -14.92 -8.42
C HIS A 548 24.92 -16.42 -8.65
N GLY A 549 23.90 -17.28 -8.60
CA GLY A 549 24.08 -18.72 -8.78
C GLY A 549 22.97 -19.55 -8.16
N GLY A 550 21.89 -19.78 -8.91
CA GLY A 550 20.84 -20.71 -8.56
C GLY A 550 20.40 -21.54 -9.77
N PHE A 551 19.90 -22.75 -9.52
CA PHE A 551 19.51 -23.64 -10.61
C PHE A 551 18.23 -23.12 -11.32
N HIS A 552 17.28 -22.52 -10.59
CA HIS A 552 15.97 -22.12 -11.10
C HIS A 552 15.97 -20.76 -11.85
N ARG A 553 16.61 -20.68 -13.02
CA ARG A 553 16.81 -19.43 -13.79
C ARG A 553 15.53 -18.60 -14.00
N TYR A 554 14.42 -19.23 -14.42
CA TYR A 554 13.12 -18.56 -14.55
C TYR A 554 12.66 -17.90 -13.25
N GLU A 555 12.69 -18.64 -12.15
CA GLU A 555 12.24 -18.14 -10.84
C GLU A 555 13.13 -16.98 -10.39
N GLU A 556 14.46 -17.11 -10.50
CA GLU A 556 15.40 -16.04 -10.12
C GLU A 556 15.17 -14.74 -10.88
N ILE A 557 14.84 -14.83 -12.17
CA ILE A 557 14.54 -13.68 -13.02
C ILE A 557 13.17 -13.10 -12.68
N LYS A 558 12.13 -13.94 -12.67
CA LYS A 558 10.74 -13.48 -12.56
C LYS A 558 10.37 -13.04 -11.17
N ASP A 559 10.89 -13.67 -10.14
CA ASP A 559 10.61 -13.27 -8.76
C ASP A 559 11.26 -11.94 -8.44
N LEU A 560 12.49 -11.70 -8.93
CA LEU A 560 13.11 -10.38 -8.80
C LEU A 560 12.37 -9.32 -9.62
N GLU A 561 11.97 -9.59 -10.86
CA GLU A 561 11.17 -8.64 -11.66
C GLU A 561 9.85 -8.28 -10.96
N LYS A 562 9.15 -9.29 -10.41
CA LYS A 562 7.92 -9.12 -9.64
C LYS A 562 8.15 -8.26 -8.39
N GLU A 563 9.24 -8.50 -7.68
CA GLU A 563 9.61 -7.76 -6.47
C GLU A 563 9.95 -6.30 -6.78
N ILE A 564 10.77 -6.05 -7.81
CA ILE A 564 11.07 -4.69 -8.30
C ILE A 564 9.76 -4.00 -8.72
N PHE A 565 8.90 -4.67 -9.48
CA PHE A 565 7.63 -4.10 -9.94
C PHE A 565 6.69 -3.76 -8.79
N GLN A 566 6.53 -4.64 -7.80
CA GLN A 566 5.69 -4.37 -6.62
C GLN A 566 6.16 -3.16 -5.83
N ASN A 567 7.47 -3.01 -5.67
CA ASN A 567 8.04 -1.96 -4.81
C ASN A 567 8.23 -0.62 -5.53
N THR A 568 8.48 -0.64 -6.84
CA THR A 568 8.84 0.57 -7.61
C THR A 568 7.85 0.93 -8.71
N GLY A 569 6.99 0.00 -9.13
CA GLY A 569 6.15 0.12 -10.34
C GLY A 569 6.94 -0.06 -11.64
N TYR A 570 8.23 -0.35 -11.57
CA TYR A 570 9.11 -0.52 -12.73
C TYR A 570 9.15 -1.97 -13.17
N ARG A 571 8.87 -2.22 -14.46
CA ARG A 571 9.02 -3.55 -15.05
C ARG A 571 10.36 -3.63 -15.78
N THR A 572 11.29 -4.43 -15.25
CA THR A 572 12.59 -4.62 -15.90
C THR A 572 12.42 -5.41 -17.19
N ARG A 573 12.98 -4.90 -18.28
CA ARG A 573 13.02 -5.58 -19.58
C ARG A 573 14.43 -5.78 -20.12
N THR A 574 15.39 -5.45 -19.28
CA THR A 574 16.82 -5.55 -19.55
C THR A 574 17.49 -6.26 -18.39
N GLY A 575 18.42 -7.15 -18.70
CA GLY A 575 19.14 -7.95 -17.72
C GLY A 575 20.65 -7.82 -17.89
N VAL A 576 21.38 -8.17 -16.84
CA VAL A 576 22.83 -8.38 -16.91
C VAL A 576 23.14 -9.71 -16.26
N ILE A 577 23.94 -10.50 -16.97
CA ILE A 577 24.35 -11.82 -16.52
C ILE A 577 25.17 -11.71 -15.22
N PRO A 578 24.73 -12.31 -14.09
CA PRO A 578 25.45 -12.28 -12.82
C PRO A 578 26.69 -13.17 -12.81
N THR A 579 26.65 -14.30 -13.51
CA THR A 579 27.74 -15.29 -13.59
C THR A 579 27.79 -15.95 -14.96
N ALA A 580 28.93 -16.54 -15.32
CA ALA A 580 29.11 -17.22 -16.61
C ALA A 580 28.32 -18.55 -16.77
N ASP A 581 27.28 -18.76 -15.97
CA ASP A 581 26.48 -19.97 -16.00
C ASP A 581 25.56 -20.05 -17.22
N GLU A 582 25.31 -21.27 -17.69
CA GLU A 582 24.36 -21.57 -18.77
C GLU A 582 22.91 -21.27 -18.36
N GLY A 583 22.09 -20.81 -19.32
CA GLY A 583 20.64 -20.69 -19.22
C GLY A 583 20.11 -19.28 -18.93
N PHE A 584 20.93 -18.34 -18.42
CA PHE A 584 20.45 -16.99 -18.10
C PHE A 584 20.00 -16.20 -19.33
N VAL A 585 20.82 -16.16 -20.38
CA VAL A 585 20.51 -15.40 -21.61
C VAL A 585 19.24 -15.95 -22.25
N SER A 586 19.19 -17.26 -22.43
CA SER A 586 18.05 -17.92 -23.05
C SER A 586 16.78 -17.83 -22.21
N SER A 587 16.87 -17.84 -20.87
CA SER A 587 15.74 -17.57 -19.97
C SER A 587 15.20 -16.16 -20.16
N TRP A 588 16.05 -15.12 -20.03
CA TRP A 588 15.61 -13.73 -20.19
C TRP A 588 14.94 -13.47 -21.53
N MET A 589 15.54 -13.95 -22.62
CA MET A 589 14.99 -13.77 -23.96
C MET A 589 13.63 -14.46 -24.13
N GLN A 590 13.44 -15.65 -23.55
CA GLN A 590 12.15 -16.34 -23.55
C GLN A 590 11.09 -15.59 -22.74
N GLU A 591 11.50 -14.96 -21.63
CA GLU A 591 10.62 -14.13 -20.82
C GLU A 591 10.31 -12.77 -21.45
N GLY A 592 10.84 -12.49 -22.65
CA GLY A 592 10.55 -11.29 -23.43
C GLY A 592 11.37 -10.07 -23.03
N TYR A 593 12.52 -10.27 -22.36
CA TYR A 593 13.55 -9.25 -22.19
C TYR A 593 14.15 -8.93 -23.57
N LYS A 594 14.54 -7.67 -23.75
CA LYS A 594 15.02 -7.17 -25.05
C LYS A 594 16.51 -6.94 -25.10
N PHE A 595 17.13 -6.76 -23.94
CA PHE A 595 18.54 -6.47 -23.81
C PHE A 595 19.14 -7.31 -22.70
N VAL A 596 20.25 -7.99 -22.99
CA VAL A 596 21.06 -8.69 -22.00
C VAL A 596 22.54 -8.31 -22.19
N GLY A 597 23.12 -7.73 -21.15
CA GLY A 597 24.54 -7.37 -21.09
C GLY A 597 25.39 -8.47 -20.46
N SER A 598 26.62 -8.66 -20.94
CA SER A 598 27.59 -9.60 -20.36
C SER A 598 29.04 -9.12 -20.51
N THR A 599 29.90 -9.54 -19.59
CA THR A 599 31.34 -9.26 -19.56
C THR A 599 32.17 -10.41 -20.11
N PHE A 600 31.55 -11.58 -20.29
CA PHE A 600 32.29 -12.84 -20.39
C PHE A 600 32.67 -13.25 -21.80
N GLY A 601 32.26 -12.58 -22.87
CA GLY A 601 32.69 -12.79 -24.27
C GLY A 601 32.61 -14.23 -24.84
N VAL A 602 32.25 -15.21 -24.02
CA VAL A 602 32.46 -16.65 -24.24
C VAL A 602 31.35 -17.48 -23.56
N ALA A 603 30.60 -16.93 -22.59
CA ALA A 603 29.60 -17.72 -21.85
C ALA A 603 28.25 -17.88 -22.57
N ALA A 604 27.88 -17.00 -23.53
CA ALA A 604 26.69 -17.26 -24.35
C ALA A 604 26.93 -18.30 -25.46
N SER A 605 28.16 -18.81 -25.61
CA SER A 605 28.46 -19.95 -26.50
C SER A 605 27.71 -21.22 -26.10
N ARG A 606 27.39 -21.38 -24.80
CA ARG A 606 26.60 -22.51 -24.27
C ARG A 606 25.09 -22.34 -24.36
N ASP A 607 24.61 -21.11 -24.55
CA ASP A 607 23.22 -20.76 -24.86
C ASP A 607 22.99 -20.57 -26.38
N GLY A 608 24.09 -20.52 -27.15
CA GLY A 608 24.22 -20.57 -28.62
C GLY A 608 23.29 -19.67 -29.41
N TYR A 609 22.94 -18.57 -28.76
CA TYR A 609 22.65 -17.31 -29.41
C TYR A 609 23.91 -16.68 -30.06
N ASP A 610 25.10 -17.25 -29.82
CA ASP A 610 26.43 -16.77 -30.22
C ASP A 610 26.62 -16.52 -31.73
N ALA A 611 25.89 -17.22 -32.60
CA ALA A 611 26.05 -17.08 -34.05
C ALA A 611 25.70 -15.68 -34.61
N TYR A 612 25.07 -14.83 -33.80
CA TYR A 612 24.66 -13.46 -34.16
C TYR A 612 25.25 -12.38 -33.24
N VAL A 613 26.17 -12.72 -32.32
CA VAL A 613 26.70 -11.79 -31.31
C VAL A 613 28.09 -11.32 -31.73
N ASN A 614 28.21 -10.03 -32.02
CA ASN A 614 29.50 -9.39 -32.17
C ASN A 614 29.94 -8.92 -30.77
N TRP A 615 30.76 -9.72 -30.08
CA TRP A 615 31.25 -9.49 -28.71
C TRP A 615 32.22 -8.31 -28.60
N ASN A 616 31.86 -7.18 -29.17
CA ASN A 616 32.55 -5.92 -29.01
C ASN A 616 31.86 -5.11 -27.93
N ASP A 617 32.62 -4.23 -27.29
CA ASP A 617 32.17 -3.16 -26.40
C ASP A 617 31.23 -2.12 -27.05
N ARG A 618 30.73 -2.40 -28.26
CA ARG A 618 29.83 -1.56 -29.04
C ARG A 618 28.95 -2.38 -29.98
N ALA A 619 27.69 -1.96 -30.09
CA ALA A 619 26.77 -2.40 -31.12
C ALA A 619 26.74 -1.40 -32.28
N PHE A 620 26.82 -1.90 -33.52
CA PHE A 620 26.56 -1.08 -34.70
C PHE A 620 25.05 -1.04 -34.94
N VAL A 621 24.47 0.16 -34.90
CA VAL A 621 23.00 0.37 -34.94
C VAL A 621 22.36 -0.28 -36.17
N LYS A 622 23.06 -0.31 -37.31
CA LYS A 622 22.54 -0.88 -38.56
C LYS A 622 22.53 -2.41 -38.63
N SER A 623 23.33 -3.10 -37.81
CA SER A 623 23.52 -4.55 -37.89
C SER A 623 23.13 -5.28 -36.61
N MET A 624 22.61 -4.58 -35.61
CA MET A 624 22.20 -5.20 -34.35
C MET A 624 20.85 -5.92 -34.49
N ASN A 625 20.71 -7.03 -33.79
CA ASN A 625 19.44 -7.75 -33.67
C ASN A 625 18.61 -7.12 -32.55
N THR A 626 17.68 -6.25 -32.92
CA THR A 626 16.77 -5.52 -32.02
C THR A 626 15.75 -6.40 -31.30
N ASN A 627 15.46 -7.59 -31.82
CA ASN A 627 14.62 -8.56 -31.12
C ASN A 627 15.36 -9.24 -29.95
N HIS A 628 16.70 -9.30 -30.01
CA HIS A 628 17.55 -9.93 -28.99
C HIS A 628 18.89 -9.17 -28.89
N LEU A 629 18.92 -8.06 -28.17
CA LEU A 629 20.13 -7.26 -28.02
C LEU A 629 21.06 -7.93 -27.00
N LEU A 630 22.02 -8.69 -27.52
CA LEU A 630 23.09 -9.32 -26.75
C LEU A 630 24.37 -8.54 -26.94
N VAL A 631 24.95 -8.05 -25.84
CA VAL A 631 26.03 -7.08 -25.93
C VAL A 631 27.14 -7.36 -24.93
N SER A 632 28.38 -7.21 -25.39
CA SER A 632 29.55 -7.15 -24.52
C SER A 632 29.60 -5.80 -23.81
N ARG A 633 30.28 -5.76 -22.65
CA ARG A 633 30.47 -4.53 -21.87
C ARG A 633 31.94 -4.37 -21.52
N PHE A 634 32.48 -3.18 -21.74
CA PHE A 634 33.81 -2.81 -21.27
C PHE A 634 33.84 -2.69 -19.74
N ASN A 635 34.83 -3.30 -19.08
CA ASN A 635 34.98 -3.25 -17.63
C ASN A 635 35.69 -1.95 -17.21
N MET A 636 35.03 -1.14 -16.38
CA MET A 636 35.57 0.11 -15.84
C MET A 636 36.04 0.00 -14.36
N ASP A 637 36.10 -1.20 -13.80
CA ASP A 637 36.56 -1.39 -12.42
C ASP A 637 38.00 -0.94 -12.22
N GLY A 638 38.26 -0.34 -11.06
CA GLY A 638 39.58 0.19 -10.69
C GLY A 638 39.96 1.49 -11.41
N MET A 639 39.07 2.07 -12.23
CA MET A 639 39.34 3.31 -12.99
C MET A 639 38.95 4.59 -12.24
N TRP A 640 38.40 4.48 -11.03
CA TRP A 640 37.97 5.61 -10.19
C TRP A 640 39.11 6.19 -9.37
N GLN A 641 40.19 6.60 -10.05
CA GLN A 641 41.40 7.18 -9.48
C GLN A 641 41.85 8.43 -10.28
N ALA A 642 42.91 9.11 -9.83
CA ALA A 642 43.35 10.39 -10.43
C ALA A 642 43.68 10.29 -11.93
N ASP A 643 44.27 9.17 -12.32
CA ASP A 643 44.38 8.73 -13.70
C ASP A 643 43.14 7.89 -14.02
N LEU A 644 42.32 8.30 -14.99
CA LEU A 644 41.11 7.57 -15.40
C LEU A 644 41.44 6.20 -16.02
N GLY A 645 42.72 5.84 -16.12
CA GLY A 645 43.18 4.53 -16.55
C GLY A 645 42.91 4.34 -18.03
N SER A 646 42.18 3.28 -18.40
CA SER A 646 41.79 3.04 -19.79
C SER A 646 40.39 3.56 -20.14
N ALA A 647 39.65 4.18 -19.20
CA ALA A 647 38.31 4.68 -19.45
C ALA A 647 38.28 5.83 -20.46
N ASP A 648 39.24 6.75 -20.37
CA ASP A 648 39.35 7.88 -21.30
C ASP A 648 39.78 7.41 -22.71
N THR A 649 40.78 6.54 -22.78
CA THR A 649 41.26 5.90 -24.01
C THR A 649 40.15 5.10 -24.69
N TRP A 650 39.31 4.43 -23.90
CA TRP A 650 38.12 3.72 -24.40
C TRP A 650 37.10 4.68 -25.01
N VAL A 651 36.77 5.78 -24.31
CA VAL A 651 35.85 6.82 -24.82
C VAL A 651 36.40 7.46 -26.10
N ASP A 652 37.69 7.81 -26.15
CA ASP A 652 38.39 8.30 -27.34
C ASP A 652 38.21 7.32 -28.53
N GLY A 653 38.42 6.03 -28.26
CA GLY A 653 38.23 4.96 -29.24
C GLY A 653 36.80 4.87 -29.78
N MET A 654 35.79 5.16 -28.96
CA MET A 654 34.38 5.18 -29.39
C MET A 654 34.05 6.41 -30.25
N PHE A 655 34.58 7.59 -29.91
CA PHE A 655 34.46 8.76 -30.78
C PHE A 655 35.16 8.55 -32.12
N ALA A 656 36.37 7.97 -32.11
CA ALA A 656 37.09 7.63 -33.33
C ALA A 656 36.32 6.63 -34.20
N ALA A 657 35.71 5.60 -33.60
CA ALA A 657 34.89 4.63 -34.32
C ALA A 657 33.63 5.27 -34.94
N ALA A 658 33.00 6.22 -34.26
CA ALA A 658 31.83 6.94 -34.76
C ALA A 658 32.18 7.97 -35.85
N ALA A 659 33.42 8.49 -35.87
CA ALA A 659 33.85 9.52 -36.82
C ALA A 659 33.75 9.10 -38.30
N ASN A 660 33.78 7.80 -38.59
CA ASN A 660 33.62 7.24 -39.94
C ASN A 660 32.16 7.21 -40.45
N GLY A 661 31.23 7.86 -39.73
CA GLY A 661 29.80 7.89 -40.07
C GLY A 661 29.00 6.68 -39.56
N SER A 662 29.64 5.77 -38.84
CA SER A 662 28.99 4.63 -38.19
C SER A 662 28.26 5.08 -36.92
N LYS A 663 26.94 4.87 -36.85
CA LYS A 663 26.19 5.02 -35.60
C LYS A 663 26.41 3.79 -34.72
N ILE A 664 27.01 4.00 -33.54
CA ILE A 664 27.32 2.94 -32.58
C ILE A 664 26.73 3.25 -31.21
N MET A 665 26.36 2.20 -30.48
CA MET A 665 26.03 2.26 -29.07
C MET A 665 27.13 1.52 -28.29
N ALA A 666 27.92 2.26 -27.51
CA ALA A 666 29.06 1.74 -26.74
C ALA A 666 28.63 1.40 -25.32
N HIS A 667 29.06 0.26 -24.78
CA HIS A 667 28.56 -0.25 -23.51
C HIS A 667 29.70 -0.52 -22.53
N ALA A 668 29.55 -0.04 -21.31
CA ALA A 668 30.50 -0.27 -20.23
C ALA A 668 29.79 -0.47 -18.89
N PHE A 669 30.50 -1.10 -17.96
CA PHE A 669 29.98 -1.36 -16.62
C PHE A 669 31.04 -1.14 -15.54
N SER A 670 30.61 -0.96 -14.30
CA SER A 670 31.47 -1.06 -13.12
C SER A 670 30.67 -1.51 -11.88
N HIS A 671 31.36 -2.13 -10.93
CA HIS A 671 30.87 -2.42 -9.57
C HIS A 671 31.06 -1.24 -8.60
N GLY A 672 31.74 -0.18 -9.04
CA GLY A 672 31.97 1.08 -8.32
C GLY A 672 31.80 2.28 -9.26
N PRO A 673 31.96 3.54 -8.80
CA PRO A 673 32.69 3.98 -7.61
C PRO A 673 31.97 3.64 -6.29
N GLY A 674 32.73 3.19 -5.29
CA GLY A 674 32.26 2.69 -4.01
C GLY A 674 32.36 3.65 -2.82
N GLY A 675 33.08 4.79 -2.95
CA GLY A 675 33.33 5.68 -1.80
C GLY A 675 33.46 7.18 -2.09
N ALA A 676 33.47 7.98 -1.02
CA ALA A 676 33.58 9.45 -1.08
C ALA A 676 34.85 9.95 -1.79
N THR A 677 35.98 9.26 -1.63
CA THR A 677 37.24 9.63 -2.29
C THR A 677 37.20 9.44 -3.81
N GLU A 678 36.36 8.52 -4.28
CA GLU A 678 36.21 8.17 -5.70
C GLU A 678 35.19 9.08 -6.42
N THR A 679 34.35 9.80 -5.67
CA THR A 679 33.31 10.69 -6.21
C THR A 679 33.88 11.75 -7.16
N GLN A 680 35.06 12.29 -6.84
CA GLN A 680 35.73 13.28 -7.69
C GLN A 680 36.19 12.69 -9.04
N TYR A 681 36.64 11.42 -9.06
CA TYR A 681 37.15 10.77 -10.26
C TYR A 681 36.01 10.29 -11.14
N PHE A 682 34.91 9.82 -10.54
CA PHE A 682 33.67 9.60 -11.27
C PHE A 682 33.17 10.89 -11.94
N LYS A 683 33.17 12.01 -11.22
CA LYS A 683 32.79 13.30 -11.80
C LYS A 683 33.74 13.72 -12.94
N GLN A 684 35.05 13.51 -12.76
CA GLN A 684 36.06 13.77 -13.79
C GLN A 684 35.79 12.96 -15.06
N PHE A 685 35.43 11.67 -14.94
CA PHE A 685 35.04 10.84 -16.08
C PHE A 685 33.79 11.38 -16.80
N ILE A 686 32.75 11.75 -16.06
CA ILE A 686 31.52 12.30 -16.64
C ILE A 686 31.79 13.63 -17.36
N ASP A 687 32.62 14.50 -16.78
CA ASP A 687 33.05 15.75 -17.41
C ASP A 687 33.91 15.51 -18.64
N TYR A 688 34.76 14.49 -18.62
CA TYR A 688 35.56 14.09 -19.76
C TYR A 688 34.64 13.67 -20.93
N VAL A 689 33.66 12.80 -20.70
CA VAL A 689 32.68 12.42 -21.74
C VAL A 689 31.92 13.65 -22.24
N LYS A 690 31.38 14.48 -21.34
CA LYS A 690 30.56 15.66 -21.70
C LYS A 690 31.34 16.70 -22.49
N ASN A 691 32.57 17.00 -22.07
CA ASN A 691 33.40 18.05 -22.65
C ASN A 691 34.37 17.52 -23.70
N HIS A 692 34.29 16.24 -24.05
CA HIS A 692 35.15 15.64 -25.07
C HIS A 692 35.06 16.47 -26.36
N PRO A 693 36.18 16.81 -27.03
CA PRO A 693 36.18 17.73 -28.19
C PRO A 693 35.27 17.29 -29.35
N SER A 694 35.00 16.00 -29.46
CA SER A 694 34.10 15.43 -30.47
C SER A 694 32.63 15.34 -30.02
N ASN A 695 32.31 15.58 -28.75
CA ASN A 695 30.96 15.50 -28.18
C ASN A 695 30.15 16.79 -28.34
N ASN A 696 30.08 17.35 -29.55
CA ASN A 696 29.31 18.57 -29.84
C ASN A 696 27.79 18.31 -29.81
N ASP A 697 27.26 17.93 -28.65
CA ASP A 697 25.91 17.40 -28.41
C ASP A 697 25.56 16.20 -29.31
N LYS A 698 26.55 15.38 -29.63
CA LYS A 698 26.44 14.27 -30.58
C LYS A 698 26.09 12.93 -29.93
N VAL A 699 26.13 12.88 -28.60
CA VAL A 699 26.08 11.65 -27.82
C VAL A 699 24.71 11.46 -27.17
N TRP A 700 24.17 10.25 -27.29
CA TRP A 700 23.02 9.77 -26.54
C TRP A 700 23.51 9.00 -25.30
N ILE A 701 23.37 9.59 -24.12
CA ILE A 701 23.62 8.90 -22.84
C ILE A 701 22.29 8.33 -22.36
N ALA A 702 22.10 7.03 -22.57
CA ALA A 702 20.81 6.37 -22.37
C ALA A 702 20.86 5.35 -21.24
N GLY A 703 19.70 5.10 -20.64
CA GLY A 703 19.50 3.85 -19.91
C GLY A 703 19.30 2.68 -20.88
N THR A 704 19.59 1.46 -20.43
CA THR A 704 19.50 0.24 -21.25
C THR A 704 18.08 -0.08 -21.66
N GLN A 705 17.09 0.20 -20.81
CA GLN A 705 15.68 -0.01 -21.12
C GLN A 705 15.17 1.08 -22.06
N GLU A 706 15.55 2.34 -21.87
CA GLU A 706 15.28 3.41 -22.83
C GLU A 706 15.79 3.06 -24.22
N PHE A 707 17.02 2.54 -24.31
CA PHE A 707 17.59 2.07 -25.56
C PHE A 707 16.76 0.93 -26.15
N ALA A 708 16.51 -0.14 -25.40
CA ALA A 708 15.77 -1.30 -25.88
C ALA A 708 14.34 -0.95 -26.35
N GLU A 709 13.63 -0.15 -25.57
CA GLU A 709 12.24 0.23 -25.84
C GLU A 709 12.12 1.23 -27.00
N TYR A 710 13.11 2.10 -27.23
CA TYR A 710 13.13 2.98 -28.41
C TYR A 710 13.14 2.17 -29.71
N TYR A 711 13.99 1.14 -29.80
CA TYR A 711 14.07 0.29 -31.00
C TYR A 711 12.83 -0.59 -31.15
N GLU A 712 12.36 -1.23 -30.08
CA GLU A 712 11.12 -2.03 -30.16
C GLU A 712 9.92 -1.17 -30.57
N THR A 713 9.81 0.05 -30.05
CA THR A 713 8.73 0.97 -30.40
C THR A 713 8.83 1.39 -31.87
N LYS A 714 10.01 1.85 -32.31
CA LYS A 714 10.27 2.25 -33.69
C LYS A 714 9.94 1.15 -34.70
N GLU A 715 10.23 -0.11 -34.37
CA GLU A 715 10.03 -1.24 -35.27
C GLU A 715 8.57 -1.70 -35.36
N ASN A 716 7.83 -1.55 -34.26
CA ASN A 716 6.45 -2.02 -34.18
C ASN A 716 5.42 -0.91 -34.41
N ALA A 717 5.79 0.36 -34.30
CA ALA A 717 4.92 1.48 -34.65
C ALA A 717 4.59 1.47 -36.15
N VAL A 718 3.30 1.34 -36.47
CA VAL A 718 2.83 1.33 -37.85
C VAL A 718 2.66 2.77 -38.32
N LYS A 719 3.61 3.23 -39.15
CA LYS A 719 3.60 4.59 -39.72
C LYS A 719 2.84 4.64 -41.04
N SER A 720 1.95 5.60 -41.18
CA SER A 720 1.37 6.05 -42.46
C SER A 720 1.53 7.56 -42.61
N GLU A 721 1.55 8.08 -43.85
CA GLU A 721 1.70 9.51 -44.10
C GLU A 721 0.98 9.97 -45.36
N ALA A 722 0.51 11.21 -45.36
CA ALA A 722 -0.16 11.84 -46.49
C ALA A 722 0.20 13.33 -46.57
N LEU A 723 0.56 13.80 -47.76
CA LEU A 723 0.81 15.22 -48.06
C LEU A 723 -0.44 15.83 -48.69
N SER A 724 -0.98 16.89 -48.08
CA SER A 724 -2.09 17.69 -48.63
C SER A 724 -1.73 19.17 -48.58
N GLY A 725 -1.69 19.82 -49.75
CA GLY A 725 -1.20 21.20 -49.87
C GLY A 725 0.21 21.33 -49.30
N ASN A 726 0.39 22.23 -48.33
CA ASN A 726 1.66 22.45 -47.64
C ASN A 726 1.76 21.73 -46.29
N THR A 727 0.97 20.69 -46.04
CA THR A 727 0.95 19.97 -44.76
C THR A 727 1.16 18.47 -44.96
N LEU A 728 2.22 17.93 -44.36
CA LEU A 728 2.44 16.49 -44.24
C LEU A 728 1.79 16.00 -42.94
N THR A 729 0.84 15.08 -43.03
CA THR A 729 0.24 14.40 -41.88
C THR A 729 0.84 13.00 -41.77
N ILE A 730 1.39 12.67 -40.61
CA ILE A 730 1.98 11.37 -40.28
C ILE A 730 1.14 10.77 -39.17
N THR A 731 0.75 9.51 -39.31
CA THR A 731 0.01 8.77 -38.28
C THR A 731 0.84 7.58 -37.83
N LEU A 732 1.00 7.42 -36.52
CA LEU A 732 1.75 6.35 -35.87
C LEU A 732 0.79 5.53 -35.02
N ASP A 733 0.48 4.32 -35.47
CA ASP A 733 -0.32 3.36 -34.72
C ASP A 733 0.59 2.49 -33.85
N LEU A 734 0.37 2.54 -32.54
CA LEU A 734 1.14 1.86 -31.51
C LEU A 734 0.51 0.53 -31.08
N SER A 735 -0.55 0.05 -31.74
CA SER A 735 -1.26 -1.19 -31.39
C SER A 735 -0.38 -2.45 -31.41
N LYS A 736 0.72 -2.42 -32.18
CA LYS A 736 1.71 -3.51 -32.22
C LYS A 736 2.89 -3.31 -31.26
N VAL A 737 3.00 -2.13 -30.62
CA VAL A 737 4.02 -1.88 -29.61
C VAL A 737 3.59 -2.59 -28.32
N SER A 738 4.50 -3.39 -27.78
CA SER A 738 4.25 -4.18 -26.57
C SER A 738 3.69 -3.33 -25.43
N ASP A 739 2.69 -3.87 -24.72
CA ASP A 739 2.16 -3.28 -23.48
C ASP A 739 3.16 -3.38 -22.31
N ARG A 740 4.27 -4.10 -22.50
CA ARG A 740 5.37 -4.18 -21.54
C ARG A 740 6.31 -2.97 -21.64
N ASN A 741 6.34 -2.26 -22.76
CA ASN A 741 7.18 -1.08 -22.93
C ASN A 741 6.70 0.03 -22.01
N LYS A 742 7.58 0.59 -21.18
CA LYS A 742 7.27 1.79 -20.41
C LYS A 742 7.39 3.04 -21.26
N LEU A 743 8.43 3.13 -22.09
CA LEU A 743 8.74 4.23 -22.99
C LEU A 743 8.37 3.86 -24.41
N ARG A 744 7.61 4.74 -25.06
CA ARG A 744 7.18 4.65 -26.47
C ARG A 744 7.63 5.88 -27.25
N ASP A 745 8.74 6.47 -26.82
CA ASP A 745 9.35 7.64 -27.45
C ASP A 745 9.84 7.31 -28.85
N MET A 746 9.71 8.28 -29.76
CA MET A 746 10.15 8.17 -31.15
C MET A 746 10.79 9.47 -31.61
N SER A 747 11.79 9.40 -32.49
CA SER A 747 12.33 10.56 -33.18
C SER A 747 12.08 10.40 -34.68
N LEU A 748 11.54 11.42 -35.33
CA LEU A 748 11.27 11.48 -36.76
C LEU A 748 12.16 12.51 -37.43
N LEU A 749 12.65 12.18 -38.63
CA LEU A 749 13.36 13.09 -39.53
C LEU A 749 12.46 13.39 -40.73
N VAL A 750 12.13 14.66 -40.95
CA VAL A 750 11.32 15.09 -42.09
C VAL A 750 12.21 15.37 -43.29
N ASN A 751 11.97 14.68 -44.40
CA ASN A 751 12.62 14.90 -45.68
C ASN A 751 11.72 15.74 -46.59
N SER A 752 12.07 17.03 -46.75
CA SER A 752 11.38 17.96 -47.63
C SER A 752 12.34 19.08 -48.04
N PRO A 753 12.31 19.63 -49.25
CA PRO A 753 13.07 20.84 -49.59
C PRO A 753 12.48 22.10 -48.97
N ALA A 754 11.20 22.10 -48.61
CA ALA A 754 10.54 23.25 -48.00
C ALA A 754 10.90 23.39 -46.51
N ALA A 755 10.98 24.63 -46.03
CA ALA A 755 11.20 24.94 -44.62
C ALA A 755 9.94 24.59 -43.80
N ILE A 756 10.15 24.01 -42.62
CA ILE A 756 9.06 23.75 -41.66
C ILE A 756 8.68 25.08 -41.02
N SER A 757 7.39 25.41 -41.05
CA SER A 757 6.81 26.59 -40.40
C SER A 757 6.24 26.26 -39.02
N SER A 758 5.61 25.09 -38.85
CA SER A 758 5.10 24.62 -37.57
C SER A 758 4.96 23.09 -37.57
N VAL A 759 5.03 22.50 -36.37
CA VAL A 759 4.74 21.08 -36.14
C VAL A 759 3.70 20.98 -35.04
N THR A 760 2.75 20.06 -35.20
CA THR A 760 1.70 19.78 -34.23
C THR A 760 1.59 18.29 -34.02
N VAL A 761 1.54 17.83 -32.77
CA VAL A 761 1.40 16.40 -32.44
C VAL A 761 0.18 16.21 -31.53
N THR A 762 -0.70 15.29 -31.90
CA THR A 762 -1.88 14.90 -31.13
C THR A 762 -1.81 13.41 -30.78
N GLY A 763 -2.19 13.04 -29.56
CA GLY A 763 -2.17 11.64 -29.10
C GLY A 763 -0.87 11.21 -28.42
N ALA A 764 0.14 12.07 -28.35
CA ALA A 764 1.39 11.85 -27.58
C ALA A 764 1.38 12.67 -26.27
N ASP A 765 2.17 12.30 -25.25
CA ASP A 765 2.36 13.05 -24.00
C ASP A 765 2.97 14.43 -24.23
N SER A 766 4.04 14.47 -25.00
CA SER A 766 4.64 15.72 -25.43
C SER A 766 5.46 15.52 -26.71
N PHE A 767 5.95 16.62 -27.26
CA PHE A 767 6.84 16.57 -28.41
C PHE A 767 7.79 17.78 -28.39
N SER A 768 8.89 17.66 -29.11
CA SER A 768 9.79 18.77 -29.43
C SER A 768 10.17 18.70 -30.91
N PHE A 769 10.58 19.82 -31.50
CA PHE A 769 11.04 19.79 -32.89
C PHE A 769 12.08 20.87 -33.17
N ASN A 770 12.92 20.62 -34.15
CA ASN A 770 13.90 21.56 -34.67
C ASN A 770 13.64 21.77 -36.16
N ALA A 771 13.15 22.96 -36.53
CA ALA A 771 12.83 23.27 -37.93
C ALA A 771 14.07 23.27 -38.84
N ALA A 772 15.26 23.57 -38.31
CA ALA A 772 16.50 23.63 -39.08
C ALA A 772 17.04 22.23 -39.41
N THR A 773 17.07 21.33 -38.42
CA THR A 773 17.50 19.93 -38.62
C THR A 773 16.38 19.02 -39.08
N LYS A 774 15.12 19.50 -39.06
CA LYS A 774 13.90 18.75 -39.41
C LYS A 774 13.65 17.52 -38.53
N LEU A 775 14.17 17.58 -37.31
CA LEU A 775 13.96 16.58 -36.26
C LEU A 775 12.64 16.88 -35.51
N ILE A 776 11.87 15.84 -35.25
CA ILE A 776 10.69 15.87 -34.37
C ILE A 776 10.85 14.74 -33.35
N ASN A 777 10.90 15.06 -32.06
CA ASN A 777 10.86 14.07 -31.00
C ASN A 777 9.45 13.97 -30.45
N ILE A 778 8.98 12.75 -30.23
CA ILE A 778 7.67 12.41 -29.71
C ILE A 778 7.93 11.65 -28.41
N TYR A 779 7.35 12.13 -27.32
CA TYR A 779 7.44 11.51 -26.01
C TYR A 779 6.10 10.90 -25.67
N GLU A 780 6.10 9.62 -25.34
CA GLU A 780 4.91 8.86 -24.99
C GLU A 780 5.30 7.77 -24.00
N ALA A 781 4.66 7.75 -22.85
CA ALA A 781 4.83 6.70 -21.86
C ALA A 781 3.60 5.78 -21.84
N ASN A 782 3.82 4.49 -21.69
CA ASN A 782 2.74 3.59 -21.32
C ASN A 782 2.45 3.75 -19.82
N GLU A 783 1.30 4.30 -19.49
CA GLU A 783 0.82 4.41 -18.10
C GLU A 783 0.34 3.05 -17.56
N ASN A 784 -0.03 2.14 -18.46
CA ASN A 784 -0.56 0.82 -18.14
C ASN A 784 0.41 -0.28 -18.55
N VAL A 785 1.65 -0.21 -18.04
CA VAL A 785 2.62 -1.29 -18.25
C VAL A 785 2.02 -2.59 -17.68
N SER A 786 1.96 -3.63 -18.51
CA SER A 786 1.36 -4.89 -18.09
C SER A 786 2.12 -5.47 -16.88
N SER A 787 1.38 -6.09 -15.97
CA SER A 787 1.96 -6.62 -14.72
C SER A 787 2.74 -7.90 -14.98
N PRO A 788 3.98 -8.06 -14.46
CA PRO A 788 4.73 -9.31 -14.57
C PRO A 788 4.09 -10.48 -13.80
N PHE A 789 3.09 -10.22 -12.95
CA PHE A 789 2.29 -11.26 -12.26
C PHE A 789 1.32 -11.98 -13.19
N ASN A 790 0.99 -11.35 -14.33
CA ASN A 790 0.10 -11.93 -15.33
C ASN A 790 0.86 -12.74 -16.38
N ASP A 791 2.20 -12.78 -16.31
CA ASP A 791 2.98 -13.54 -17.26
C ASP A 791 2.73 -15.05 -17.07
N PRO A 792 2.59 -15.80 -18.18
CA PRO A 792 2.40 -17.23 -18.10
C PRO A 792 3.63 -17.90 -17.46
N THR A 793 3.41 -18.78 -16.49
CA THR A 793 4.49 -19.61 -15.96
C THR A 793 4.81 -20.75 -16.93
N PRO A 794 6.10 -21.04 -17.22
CA PRO A 794 6.46 -22.24 -17.96
C PRO A 794 6.09 -23.48 -17.12
N PRO A 795 5.83 -24.63 -17.77
CA PRO A 795 5.59 -25.89 -17.07
C PRO A 795 6.72 -26.23 -16.09
N GLN A 796 6.36 -26.62 -14.87
CA GLN A 796 7.26 -26.97 -13.78
C GLN A 796 7.19 -28.47 -13.47
N ILE A 797 8.33 -29.09 -13.16
CA ILE A 797 8.34 -30.44 -12.61
C ILE A 797 7.87 -30.37 -11.15
N THR A 798 6.92 -31.22 -10.81
CA THR A 798 6.30 -31.32 -9.48
C THR A 798 6.70 -32.59 -8.73
N SER A 799 7.20 -33.61 -9.44
CA SER A 799 7.66 -34.86 -8.84
C SER A 799 8.59 -35.63 -9.78
N VAL A 800 9.58 -36.30 -9.20
CA VAL A 800 10.45 -37.28 -9.88
C VAL A 800 10.58 -38.52 -8.98
N MET A 801 10.06 -39.65 -9.45
CA MET A 801 10.08 -40.93 -8.72
C MET A 801 10.98 -41.94 -9.42
N ALA A 802 11.94 -42.54 -8.71
CA ALA A 802 12.73 -43.65 -9.21
C ALA A 802 12.09 -45.00 -8.90
N SER A 803 12.11 -45.90 -9.87
CA SER A 803 11.80 -47.32 -9.69
C SER A 803 12.66 -48.15 -10.65
N GLY A 804 13.61 -48.93 -10.11
CA GLY A 804 14.55 -49.70 -10.92
C GLY A 804 15.37 -48.81 -11.85
N ASN A 805 15.32 -49.07 -13.16
CA ASN A 805 15.99 -48.27 -14.19
C ASN A 805 15.09 -47.21 -14.83
N GLN A 806 14.05 -46.75 -14.13
CA GLN A 806 13.11 -45.76 -14.64
C GLN A 806 12.95 -44.58 -13.68
N LEU A 807 12.77 -43.38 -14.25
CA LEU A 807 12.34 -42.18 -13.53
C LEU A 807 10.98 -41.72 -14.06
N SER A 808 9.96 -41.65 -13.21
CA SER A 808 8.68 -41.05 -13.54
C SER A 808 8.72 -39.56 -13.18
N ILE A 809 8.52 -38.70 -14.18
CA ILE A 809 8.51 -37.24 -14.08
C ILE A 809 7.09 -36.75 -14.23
N THR A 810 6.64 -35.89 -13.32
CA THR A 810 5.34 -35.23 -13.38
C THR A 810 5.47 -33.72 -13.46
N TYR A 811 4.74 -33.11 -14.38
CA TYR A 811 4.65 -31.67 -14.63
C TYR A 811 3.32 -31.11 -14.12
N ASP A 812 3.31 -29.83 -13.75
CA ASP A 812 2.09 -29.12 -13.38
C ASP A 812 1.18 -28.79 -14.58
N LYS A 813 1.75 -28.78 -15.78
CA LYS A 813 1.09 -28.51 -17.07
C LYS A 813 1.52 -29.53 -18.11
N ALA A 814 0.67 -29.74 -19.12
CA ALA A 814 1.01 -30.64 -20.22
C ALA A 814 2.23 -30.14 -20.99
N VAL A 815 3.17 -31.05 -21.25
CA VAL A 815 4.39 -30.78 -22.03
C VAL A 815 4.55 -31.79 -23.15
N ILE A 816 5.33 -31.44 -24.16
CA ILE A 816 5.66 -32.33 -25.28
C ILE A 816 7.14 -32.69 -25.17
N GLN A 817 7.42 -33.97 -24.97
CA GLN A 817 8.80 -34.45 -24.94
C GLN A 817 9.12 -35.17 -26.25
N SER A 818 9.96 -34.56 -27.08
CA SER A 818 10.34 -35.10 -28.39
C SER A 818 11.61 -35.95 -28.36
N GLY A 819 12.29 -36.05 -27.21
CA GLY A 819 13.51 -36.85 -27.08
C GLY A 819 14.16 -36.74 -25.69
N ILE A 820 15.22 -37.52 -25.50
CA ILE A 820 15.95 -37.66 -24.23
C ILE A 820 17.05 -36.61 -24.01
N ALA A 821 17.37 -35.82 -25.03
CA ALA A 821 18.60 -35.02 -25.08
C ALA A 821 18.62 -33.83 -24.10
N GLY A 822 17.46 -33.49 -23.50
CA GLY A 822 17.36 -32.48 -22.43
C GLY A 822 17.47 -33.06 -21.02
N TYR A 823 17.74 -34.36 -20.85
CA TYR A 823 17.82 -35.02 -19.55
C TYR A 823 19.21 -35.61 -19.30
N GLU A 824 19.79 -35.31 -18.15
CA GLU A 824 21.06 -35.83 -17.70
C GLU A 824 20.88 -36.43 -16.30
N VAL A 825 21.35 -37.66 -16.12
CA VAL A 825 21.37 -38.30 -14.79
C VAL A 825 22.82 -38.55 -14.40
N GLU A 826 23.23 -38.02 -13.26
CA GLU A 826 24.61 -38.13 -12.79
C GLU A 826 25.05 -39.60 -12.70
N GLY A 827 26.08 -39.98 -13.48
CA GLY A 827 26.57 -41.36 -13.52
C GLY A 827 25.63 -42.37 -14.16
N ASN A 828 24.59 -41.96 -14.89
CA ASN A 828 23.68 -42.85 -15.62
C ASN A 828 23.29 -42.30 -16.99
N THR A 829 23.18 -43.17 -17.98
CA THR A 829 22.77 -42.77 -19.33
C THR A 829 21.25 -42.83 -19.44
N VAL A 830 20.60 -41.74 -19.86
CA VAL A 830 19.19 -41.77 -20.26
C VAL A 830 19.10 -42.44 -21.64
N THR A 831 18.28 -43.49 -21.77
CA THR A 831 18.19 -44.33 -22.99
C THR A 831 16.85 -44.20 -23.71
N GLY A 832 15.82 -43.68 -23.04
CA GLY A 832 14.51 -43.52 -23.64
C GLY A 832 13.61 -42.59 -22.84
N ILE A 833 12.57 -42.09 -23.49
CA ILE A 833 11.48 -41.34 -22.86
C ILE A 833 10.15 -41.80 -23.46
N ALA A 834 9.15 -42.01 -22.61
CA ALA A 834 7.79 -42.36 -23.02
C ALA A 834 6.77 -41.69 -22.09
N GLY A 835 5.60 -41.32 -22.61
CA GLY A 835 4.58 -40.64 -21.81
C GLY A 835 3.78 -39.66 -22.64
N SER A 836 2.95 -38.87 -21.97
CA SER A 836 2.15 -37.81 -22.61
C SER A 836 1.61 -36.84 -21.58
N GLY A 837 1.27 -35.63 -22.03
CA GLY A 837 0.66 -34.62 -21.17
C GLY A 837 1.59 -34.23 -20.03
N THR A 838 1.13 -34.41 -18.80
CA THR A 838 1.84 -34.03 -17.58
C THR A 838 2.80 -35.11 -17.07
N THR A 839 2.81 -36.33 -17.62
CA THR A 839 3.58 -37.43 -17.02
C THR A 839 4.41 -38.15 -18.05
N TRP A 840 5.70 -38.31 -17.73
CA TRP A 840 6.71 -38.89 -18.60
C TRP A 840 7.59 -39.87 -17.82
N LEU A 841 8.12 -40.87 -18.51
CA LEU A 841 8.96 -41.92 -17.96
C LEU A 841 10.30 -41.90 -18.69
N LEU A 842 11.38 -41.56 -17.99
CA LEU A 842 12.73 -41.73 -18.48
C LEU A 842 13.20 -43.16 -18.23
N SER A 843 13.79 -43.77 -19.25
CA SER A 843 14.52 -45.03 -19.13
C SER A 843 15.99 -44.73 -18.93
N LEU A 844 16.60 -45.41 -17.97
CA LEU A 844 18.02 -45.34 -17.65
C LEU A 844 18.72 -46.63 -18.11
N GLN A 845 20.01 -46.52 -18.46
CA GLN A 845 20.84 -47.68 -18.81
C GLN A 845 21.05 -48.61 -17.61
N ASN A 846 21.29 -48.04 -16.43
CA ASN A 846 21.45 -48.79 -15.18
C ASN A 846 20.32 -48.44 -14.21
N SER A 847 20.09 -49.29 -13.20
CA SER A 847 19.16 -48.96 -12.12
C SER A 847 19.58 -47.69 -11.39
N TRP A 848 18.61 -46.90 -10.97
CA TRP A 848 18.82 -45.72 -10.14
C TRP A 848 19.57 -46.07 -8.85
N THR A 849 20.51 -45.22 -8.46
CA THR A 849 21.28 -45.31 -7.23
C THR A 849 21.02 -44.08 -6.37
N THR A 850 20.83 -44.26 -5.06
CA THR A 850 20.65 -43.16 -4.10
C THR A 850 21.80 -42.15 -4.20
N GLY A 851 21.47 -40.87 -4.32
CA GLY A 851 22.44 -39.78 -4.44
C GLY A 851 22.76 -39.35 -5.87
N GLN A 852 22.27 -40.08 -6.89
CA GLN A 852 22.27 -39.56 -8.25
C GLN A 852 21.38 -38.31 -8.34
N LYS A 853 21.71 -37.41 -9.26
CA LYS A 853 20.95 -36.19 -9.52
C LYS A 853 20.40 -36.22 -10.94
N LEU A 854 19.14 -35.80 -11.10
CA LEU A 854 18.56 -35.51 -12.41
C LEU A 854 18.73 -34.02 -12.69
N THR A 855 19.42 -33.71 -13.77
CA THR A 855 19.46 -32.37 -14.38
C THR A 855 18.58 -32.41 -15.62
N TYR A 856 17.75 -31.39 -15.80
CA TYR A 856 16.93 -31.25 -17.00
C TYR A 856 17.03 -29.84 -17.58
N ARG A 857 17.03 -29.78 -18.91
CA ARG A 857 17.10 -28.57 -19.74
C ARG A 857 15.83 -28.48 -20.58
N MET A 858 15.02 -27.46 -20.32
CA MET A 858 13.72 -27.29 -20.98
C MET A 858 13.56 -25.93 -21.63
N ASN A 859 12.88 -25.94 -22.77
CA ASN A 859 12.41 -24.78 -23.50
C ASN A 859 10.88 -24.81 -23.51
N LEU A 860 10.23 -23.87 -22.82
CA LEU A 860 8.76 -23.83 -22.68
C LEU A 860 8.14 -25.18 -22.22
N GLY A 861 8.86 -25.92 -21.38
CA GLY A 861 8.46 -27.24 -20.88
C GLY A 861 8.85 -28.44 -21.74
N ASN A 862 9.38 -28.24 -22.96
CA ASN A 862 9.82 -29.33 -23.83
C ASN A 862 11.33 -29.57 -23.67
N ALA A 863 11.77 -30.84 -23.59
CA ALA A 863 13.19 -31.18 -23.52
C ALA A 863 13.94 -30.71 -24.76
N ALA A 864 14.98 -29.89 -24.54
CA ALA A 864 15.86 -29.38 -25.58
C ALA A 864 17.20 -30.12 -25.53
N GLY A 865 17.62 -30.69 -26.67
CA GLY A 865 18.88 -31.42 -26.80
C GLY A 865 20.04 -30.59 -27.34
N ASN A 866 21.26 -30.88 -26.86
CA ASN A 866 22.52 -30.27 -27.34
C ASN A 866 22.52 -28.73 -27.35
N GLY A 867 22.14 -28.18 -26.20
CA GLY A 867 22.27 -26.76 -25.88
C GLY A 867 21.06 -25.92 -26.28
N LEU A 868 21.00 -24.73 -25.65
CA LEU A 868 20.38 -23.53 -26.22
C LEU A 868 18.86 -23.45 -26.12
N LYS A 869 18.33 -23.39 -24.88
CA LYS A 869 17.07 -22.75 -24.43
C LYS A 869 16.64 -23.40 -23.12
N VAL A 870 17.17 -22.88 -22.02
CA VAL A 870 16.94 -23.44 -20.68
C VAL A 870 16.17 -22.41 -19.87
N THR A 871 14.91 -22.69 -19.55
CA THR A 871 14.11 -21.89 -18.59
C THR A 871 14.31 -22.32 -17.15
N SER A 872 14.72 -23.57 -16.96
CA SER A 872 14.89 -24.18 -15.64
C SER A 872 16.04 -25.18 -15.72
N TYR A 873 17.00 -25.02 -14.83
CA TYR A 873 17.98 -26.04 -14.48
C TYR A 873 17.59 -26.46 -13.06
N ILE A 874 17.26 -27.70 -12.77
CA ILE A 874 16.78 -28.03 -11.42
C ILE A 874 17.35 -29.39 -11.06
N GLU A 875 18.09 -29.43 -9.96
CA GLU A 875 18.41 -30.67 -9.29
C GLU A 875 17.18 -31.10 -8.49
N HIS A 876 16.40 -32.04 -9.01
CA HIS A 876 15.23 -32.54 -8.28
C HIS A 876 15.66 -33.70 -7.36
N PRO A 877 15.28 -33.70 -6.06
CA PRO A 877 15.43 -34.88 -5.22
C PRO A 877 14.59 -36.02 -5.81
N VAL A 878 15.21 -37.18 -6.03
CA VAL A 878 14.52 -38.34 -6.61
C VAL A 878 14.11 -39.26 -5.48
N GLU A 879 12.80 -39.43 -5.31
CA GLU A 879 12.23 -40.29 -4.27
C GLU A 879 12.19 -41.74 -4.75
N ILE A 880 12.53 -42.70 -3.87
CA ILE A 880 12.53 -44.13 -4.21
C ILE A 880 11.13 -44.69 -3.95
N GLY A 881 10.39 -44.97 -5.03
CA GLY A 881 9.08 -45.61 -4.95
C GLY A 881 9.24 -47.13 -4.88
N THR A 882 8.96 -47.75 -3.73
CA THR A 882 8.81 -49.21 -3.61
C THR A 882 7.37 -49.62 -3.87
N THR A 883 6.80 -49.34 -5.05
CA THR A 883 5.52 -49.93 -5.41
C THR A 883 5.30 -50.00 -6.91
N THR A 884 4.97 -51.20 -7.39
CA THR A 884 4.57 -51.54 -8.74
C THR A 884 3.43 -50.64 -9.20
N ILE A 885 3.67 -49.85 -10.26
CA ILE A 885 2.68 -48.95 -10.85
C ILE A 885 1.52 -49.77 -11.42
N THR A 886 0.34 -49.62 -10.81
CA THR A 886 -0.95 -49.95 -11.42
C THR A 886 -1.90 -48.77 -11.15
N GLY A 887 -2.27 -48.05 -12.21
CA GLY A 887 -3.42 -47.13 -12.38
C GLY A 887 -3.92 -46.22 -11.23
N THR A 888 -3.83 -44.90 -11.45
CA THR A 888 -4.70 -43.77 -11.01
C THR A 888 -5.61 -43.92 -9.77
N SER A 889 -5.55 -42.97 -8.82
CA SER A 889 -6.57 -42.78 -7.77
C SER A 889 -7.15 -41.36 -7.75
N ASN A 890 -8.50 -41.25 -7.65
CA ASN A 890 -9.33 -40.02 -7.69
C ASN A 890 -9.79 -39.57 -6.27
N ARG A 891 -8.94 -39.78 -5.26
CA ARG A 891 -9.23 -39.53 -3.84
C ARG A 891 -8.76 -38.14 -3.39
N ILE A 892 -9.57 -37.43 -2.60
CA ILE A 892 -9.30 -36.12 -1.98
C ILE A 892 -9.31 -36.31 -0.46
N GLU A 893 -8.19 -36.03 0.22
CA GLU A 893 -8.14 -36.06 1.68
C GLU A 893 -8.99 -34.93 2.30
N ALA A 894 -9.69 -35.22 3.38
CA ALA A 894 -10.72 -34.33 3.94
C ALA A 894 -10.12 -33.06 4.55
N GLU A 895 -8.91 -33.13 5.10
CA GLU A 895 -8.14 -32.00 5.60
C GLU A 895 -7.70 -31.01 4.50
N ARG A 896 -7.86 -31.39 3.22
CA ARG A 896 -7.53 -30.54 2.06
C ARG A 896 -8.70 -29.66 1.62
N TYR A 897 -9.46 -29.12 2.56
CA TYR A 897 -10.48 -28.11 2.27
C TYR A 897 -9.84 -26.77 1.86
N THR A 898 -10.54 -26.01 1.03
CA THR A 898 -10.18 -24.66 0.55
C THR A 898 -10.55 -23.56 1.53
N SER A 899 -11.58 -23.80 2.35
CA SER A 899 -12.03 -22.96 3.45
C SER A 899 -12.93 -23.78 4.37
N MET A 900 -13.02 -23.41 5.65
CA MET A 900 -13.86 -24.10 6.61
C MET A 900 -14.40 -23.15 7.69
N SER A 901 -15.36 -23.65 8.47
CA SER A 901 -15.80 -23.04 9.71
C SER A 901 -16.08 -24.12 10.74
N GLY A 902 -15.53 -23.95 11.96
CA GLY A 902 -15.84 -24.75 13.16
C GLY A 902 -15.10 -26.09 13.30
N VAL A 903 -14.53 -26.65 12.23
CA VAL A 903 -13.89 -27.97 12.25
C VAL A 903 -12.43 -27.96 12.71
N GLN A 904 -11.91 -29.12 13.15
CA GLN A 904 -10.50 -29.32 13.50
C GLN A 904 -9.91 -30.54 12.79
N VAL A 905 -8.59 -30.57 12.63
CA VAL A 905 -7.87 -31.74 12.12
C VAL A 905 -7.24 -32.55 13.25
N GLU A 906 -7.22 -33.86 13.10
CA GLU A 906 -6.57 -34.79 14.04
C GLU A 906 -5.87 -35.92 13.27
N THR A 907 -4.96 -36.64 13.93
CA THR A 907 -4.26 -37.78 13.32
C THR A 907 -5.23 -38.94 13.09
N THR A 908 -5.30 -39.46 11.86
CA THR A 908 -6.16 -40.61 11.54
C THR A 908 -5.46 -41.93 11.82
N THR A 909 -6.23 -42.92 12.29
CA THR A 909 -5.78 -44.32 12.35
C THR A 909 -6.24 -45.15 11.14
N ASP A 910 -6.86 -44.54 10.12
CA ASP A 910 -7.28 -45.24 8.89
C ASP A 910 -6.07 -45.67 8.04
N ALA A 911 -6.30 -46.62 7.12
CA ALA A 911 -5.25 -47.08 6.21
C ALA A 911 -4.78 -45.96 5.27
N GLY A 912 -3.46 -45.78 5.16
CA GLY A 912 -2.84 -44.74 4.34
C GLY A 912 -2.29 -43.54 5.12
N ALA A 913 -2.40 -43.54 6.46
CA ALA A 913 -1.80 -42.62 7.44
C ALA A 913 -1.66 -41.13 7.02
N GLY A 914 -2.48 -40.27 7.63
CA GLY A 914 -2.57 -38.82 7.38
C GLY A 914 -3.33 -38.10 8.50
N GLN A 915 -4.07 -37.03 8.16
CA GLN A 915 -5.02 -36.40 9.08
C GLN A 915 -6.45 -36.73 8.70
N ASN A 916 -7.38 -36.58 9.63
CA ASN A 916 -8.81 -36.52 9.32
C ASN A 916 -9.39 -35.22 9.88
N VAL A 917 -10.58 -34.85 9.41
CA VAL A 917 -11.35 -33.75 10.00
C VAL A 917 -12.32 -34.30 11.04
N GLY A 918 -12.33 -33.66 12.20
CA GLY A 918 -13.17 -33.98 13.35
C GLY A 918 -13.58 -32.72 14.12
N HIS A 919 -14.12 -32.91 15.33
CA HIS A 919 -14.73 -31.83 16.13
C HIS A 919 -15.84 -31.07 15.39
N ILE A 920 -16.58 -31.78 14.53
CA ILE A 920 -17.60 -31.18 13.67
C ILE A 920 -18.90 -30.98 14.46
N ASP A 921 -19.31 -29.72 14.59
CA ASP A 921 -20.58 -29.28 15.18
C ASP A 921 -21.64 -28.98 14.11
N ALA A 922 -22.90 -28.82 14.53
CA ALA A 922 -23.97 -28.43 13.62
C ALA A 922 -23.74 -27.00 13.10
N ASN A 923 -23.91 -26.82 11.79
CA ASN A 923 -23.62 -25.60 11.00
C ASN A 923 -22.14 -25.37 10.65
N ASP A 924 -21.24 -26.27 11.04
CA ASP A 924 -19.88 -26.28 10.52
C ASP A 924 -19.86 -26.65 9.04
N TRP A 925 -18.80 -26.25 8.33
CA TRP A 925 -18.69 -26.57 6.92
C TRP A 925 -17.25 -26.59 6.41
N MET A 926 -17.06 -27.28 5.29
CA MET A 926 -15.80 -27.38 4.56
C MET A 926 -16.05 -27.25 3.05
N ASN A 927 -15.30 -26.37 2.37
CA ASN A 927 -15.40 -26.19 0.91
C ASN A 927 -14.27 -26.92 0.18
N TYR A 928 -14.58 -27.56 -0.94
CA TYR A 928 -13.63 -28.25 -1.82
C TYR A 928 -13.83 -27.77 -3.26
N SER A 929 -12.75 -27.48 -3.98
CA SER A 929 -12.84 -27.20 -5.41
C SER A 929 -12.59 -28.46 -6.22
N VAL A 930 -13.49 -28.74 -7.14
CA VAL A 930 -13.40 -29.90 -8.03
C VAL A 930 -13.51 -29.43 -9.48
N ASN A 931 -12.86 -30.13 -10.41
CA ASN A 931 -13.09 -29.91 -11.83
C ASN A 931 -13.66 -31.14 -12.47
N VAL A 932 -14.68 -30.90 -13.25
CA VAL A 932 -15.52 -31.95 -13.80
C VAL A 932 -15.35 -31.93 -15.31
N SER A 933 -14.80 -33.00 -15.86
CA SER A 933 -14.47 -33.12 -17.29
C SER A 933 -15.71 -33.06 -18.18
N SER A 934 -16.87 -33.49 -17.67
CA SER A 934 -18.16 -33.51 -18.37
C SER A 934 -19.30 -33.35 -17.37
N ALA A 935 -20.41 -32.70 -17.74
CA ALA A 935 -21.55 -32.60 -16.83
C ALA A 935 -22.18 -33.99 -16.64
N GLY A 936 -22.55 -34.34 -15.41
CA GLY A 936 -23.08 -35.67 -15.10
C GLY A 936 -23.46 -35.86 -13.64
N THR A 937 -24.10 -36.99 -13.34
CA THR A 937 -24.32 -37.44 -11.96
C THR A 937 -23.24 -38.43 -11.57
N TYR A 938 -22.49 -38.09 -10.54
CA TYR A 938 -21.35 -38.87 -10.07
C TYR A 938 -21.68 -39.55 -8.74
N THR A 939 -21.17 -40.77 -8.54
CA THR A 939 -21.16 -41.37 -7.21
C THR A 939 -19.96 -40.80 -6.46
N MET A 940 -20.24 -40.08 -5.37
CA MET A 940 -19.23 -39.60 -4.45
C MET A 940 -19.17 -40.52 -3.23
N ASN A 941 -17.97 -41.01 -2.91
CA ASN A 941 -17.67 -41.80 -1.73
C ASN A 941 -17.09 -40.89 -0.64
N PHE A 942 -17.46 -41.12 0.60
CA PHE A 942 -16.98 -40.39 1.77
C PHE A 942 -16.54 -41.40 2.83
N ARG A 943 -15.31 -41.25 3.33
CA ARG A 943 -14.78 -42.10 4.40
C ARG A 943 -15.00 -41.44 5.73
N VAL A 944 -15.98 -41.93 6.48
CA VAL A 944 -16.52 -41.28 7.68
C VAL A 944 -16.39 -42.17 8.90
N ALA A 945 -16.38 -41.56 10.08
CA ALA A 945 -16.41 -42.24 11.38
C ALA A 945 -17.36 -41.51 12.34
N SER A 946 -17.93 -42.22 13.32
CA SER A 946 -18.74 -41.63 14.38
C SER A 946 -18.67 -42.49 15.64
N GLY A 947 -18.39 -41.84 16.77
CA GLY A 947 -18.45 -42.46 18.09
C GLY A 947 -19.88 -42.61 18.65
N TYR A 948 -20.88 -41.99 18.03
CA TYR A 948 -22.28 -42.09 18.45
C TYR A 948 -23.02 -43.18 17.67
N SER A 949 -23.88 -43.95 18.34
CA SER A 949 -24.68 -44.99 17.70
C SER A 949 -25.71 -44.45 16.70
N THR A 950 -26.12 -43.18 16.86
CA THR A 950 -27.02 -42.48 15.95
C THR A 950 -26.31 -41.83 14.76
N GLY A 951 -24.97 -41.77 14.77
CA GLY A 951 -24.18 -41.16 13.69
C GLY A 951 -24.40 -39.65 13.54
N GLY A 952 -24.31 -39.16 12.30
CA GLY A 952 -24.49 -37.75 11.93
C GLY A 952 -24.99 -37.55 10.50
N ARG A 953 -25.09 -36.29 10.05
CA ARG A 953 -25.58 -35.95 8.71
C ARG A 953 -24.94 -34.67 8.17
N PHE A 954 -24.65 -34.65 6.88
CA PHE A 954 -24.21 -33.44 6.17
C PHE A 954 -24.85 -33.32 4.79
N GLU A 955 -24.79 -32.13 4.22
CA GLU A 955 -25.20 -31.85 2.85
C GLU A 955 -23.99 -31.55 1.98
N VAL A 956 -24.01 -32.04 0.75
CA VAL A 956 -23.12 -31.56 -0.32
C VAL A 956 -23.86 -30.43 -1.02
N ARG A 957 -23.33 -29.22 -1.01
CA ARG A 957 -23.93 -28.02 -1.64
C ARG A 957 -23.04 -27.45 -2.73
N ASN A 958 -23.62 -26.71 -3.67
CA ASN A 958 -22.85 -25.89 -4.62
C ASN A 958 -22.53 -24.50 -4.03
N ALA A 959 -21.76 -23.70 -4.77
CA ALA A 959 -21.35 -22.35 -4.36
C ALA A 959 -22.51 -21.37 -4.04
N ASN A 960 -23.70 -21.60 -4.60
CA ASN A 960 -24.89 -20.78 -4.36
C ASN A 960 -25.72 -21.29 -3.16
N GLY A 961 -25.22 -22.29 -2.43
CA GLY A 961 -25.89 -22.89 -1.27
C GLY A 961 -26.97 -23.91 -1.63
N ALA A 962 -27.14 -24.27 -2.91
CA ALA A 962 -28.12 -25.28 -3.31
C ALA A 962 -27.64 -26.69 -2.93
N VAL A 963 -28.53 -27.49 -2.33
CA VAL A 963 -28.24 -28.86 -1.90
C VAL A 963 -28.19 -29.80 -3.10
N LEU A 964 -27.05 -30.43 -3.31
CA LEU A 964 -26.80 -31.41 -4.37
C LEU A 964 -27.01 -32.85 -3.87
N ALA A 965 -26.70 -33.11 -2.60
CA ALA A 965 -26.98 -34.39 -1.94
C ALA A 965 -27.06 -34.21 -0.42
N THR A 966 -27.75 -35.12 0.26
CA THR A 966 -27.71 -35.25 1.72
C THR A 966 -27.13 -36.62 2.07
N VAL A 967 -26.08 -36.64 2.89
CA VAL A 967 -25.33 -37.85 3.25
C VAL A 967 -25.56 -38.16 4.72
N VAL A 968 -25.92 -39.42 5.01
CA VAL A 968 -26.07 -39.93 6.37
C VAL A 968 -24.78 -40.64 6.77
N VAL A 969 -24.20 -40.23 7.91
CA VAL A 969 -23.06 -40.90 8.54
C VAL A 969 -23.61 -41.89 9.57
N PRO A 970 -23.39 -43.21 9.42
CA PRO A 970 -23.82 -44.19 10.41
C PRO A 970 -22.93 -44.14 11.67
N GLY A 971 -23.41 -44.70 12.78
CA GLY A 971 -22.57 -44.99 13.93
C GLY A 971 -21.56 -46.08 13.58
N THR A 972 -20.26 -45.76 13.60
CA THR A 972 -19.20 -46.69 13.17
C THR A 972 -18.51 -47.41 14.32
N GLY A 973 -18.92 -47.14 15.56
CA GLY A 973 -18.37 -47.79 16.77
C GLY A 973 -17.17 -47.08 17.39
N GLY A 974 -16.75 -45.93 16.84
CA GLY A 974 -15.67 -45.12 17.39
C GLY A 974 -15.25 -43.97 16.46
N TRP A 975 -14.65 -42.93 17.03
CA TRP A 975 -14.19 -41.71 16.32
C TRP A 975 -13.10 -41.97 15.25
N GLN A 976 -12.45 -43.12 15.37
CA GLN A 976 -11.37 -43.58 14.49
C GLN A 976 -11.71 -44.95 13.87
N SER A 977 -13.00 -45.35 13.91
CA SER A 977 -13.51 -46.55 13.23
C SER A 977 -14.16 -46.12 11.92
N TRP A 978 -13.53 -46.44 10.79
CA TRP A 978 -13.84 -45.81 9.52
C TRP A 978 -14.71 -46.68 8.61
N GLN A 979 -15.75 -46.09 8.02
CA GLN A 979 -16.64 -46.70 7.03
C GLN A 979 -16.78 -45.79 5.80
N ALA A 980 -16.87 -46.37 4.60
CA ALA A 980 -17.22 -45.61 3.40
C ALA A 980 -18.75 -45.54 3.23
N VAL A 981 -19.27 -44.35 2.94
CA VAL A 981 -20.65 -44.09 2.54
C VAL A 981 -20.66 -43.39 1.20
N SER A 982 -21.73 -43.52 0.41
CA SER A 982 -21.79 -42.94 -0.94
C SER A 982 -23.09 -42.20 -1.20
N ALA A 983 -23.04 -41.17 -2.04
CA ALA A 983 -24.22 -40.45 -2.52
C ALA A 983 -24.08 -40.03 -3.99
N PRO A 984 -25.18 -40.02 -4.77
CA PRO A 984 -25.18 -39.45 -6.11
C PRO A 984 -25.18 -37.91 -6.04
N VAL A 985 -24.31 -37.27 -6.79
CA VAL A 985 -24.16 -35.80 -6.84
C VAL A 985 -24.15 -35.34 -8.30
N ALA A 986 -25.11 -34.49 -8.67
CA ALA A 986 -25.17 -33.89 -10.01
C ALA A 986 -24.22 -32.70 -10.12
N LEU A 987 -23.30 -32.76 -11.07
CA LEU A 987 -22.22 -31.79 -11.26
C LEU A 987 -22.20 -31.28 -12.70
N THR A 988 -21.96 -29.99 -12.89
CA THR A 988 -21.73 -29.40 -14.22
C THR A 988 -20.26 -29.57 -14.64
N SER A 989 -19.95 -29.56 -15.94
CA SER A 989 -18.55 -29.56 -16.40
C SER A 989 -17.82 -28.27 -16.03
N GLY A 990 -16.51 -28.35 -15.78
CA GLY A 990 -15.65 -27.24 -15.37
C GLY A 990 -15.38 -27.24 -13.86
N THR A 991 -14.63 -26.23 -13.43
CA THR A 991 -14.30 -26.00 -12.01
C THR A 991 -15.52 -25.53 -11.23
N GLN A 992 -15.81 -26.16 -10.11
CA GLN A 992 -16.86 -25.74 -9.19
C GLN A 992 -16.52 -26.05 -7.74
N THR A 993 -17.09 -25.28 -6.83
CA THR A 993 -16.96 -25.48 -5.38
C THR A 993 -18.08 -26.37 -4.86
N LEU A 994 -17.69 -27.42 -4.13
CA LEU A 994 -18.56 -28.26 -3.32
C LEU A 994 -18.37 -27.94 -1.85
N GLN A 995 -19.46 -27.67 -1.14
CA GLN A 995 -19.46 -27.49 0.30
C GLN A 995 -20.01 -28.72 0.99
N LEU A 996 -19.28 -29.28 1.96
CA LEU A 996 -19.80 -30.22 2.94
C LEU A 996 -20.32 -29.40 4.13
N PHE A 997 -21.64 -29.28 4.26
CA PHE A 997 -22.30 -28.52 5.33
C PHE A 997 -22.87 -29.47 6.38
N ALA A 998 -22.37 -29.40 7.61
CA ALA A 998 -22.78 -30.26 8.71
C ALA A 998 -24.18 -29.88 9.22
N LEU A 999 -25.13 -30.80 9.12
CA LEU A 999 -26.47 -30.60 9.66
C LEU A 999 -26.58 -31.02 11.12
N THR A 1000 -25.77 -32.00 11.52
CA THR A 1000 -25.68 -32.47 12.90
C THR A 1000 -24.21 -32.66 13.26
N ALA A 1001 -23.89 -32.49 14.54
CA ALA A 1001 -22.57 -32.81 15.08
C ALA A 1001 -22.33 -34.33 15.11
N GLY A 1002 -21.14 -34.74 15.56
CA GLY A 1002 -20.90 -36.09 16.05
C GLY A 1002 -20.38 -37.10 15.02
N TRP A 1003 -19.62 -36.64 14.03
CA TRP A 1003 -18.96 -37.46 13.03
C TRP A 1003 -17.62 -36.85 12.59
N ASN A 1004 -16.76 -37.69 12.02
CA ASN A 1004 -15.46 -37.37 11.45
C ASN A 1004 -15.42 -37.81 9.98
N ILE A 1005 -14.52 -37.24 9.19
CA ILE A 1005 -14.29 -37.59 7.79
C ILE A 1005 -12.80 -37.61 7.45
N ASN A 1006 -12.35 -38.64 6.73
CA ASN A 1006 -10.96 -38.85 6.34
C ASN A 1006 -10.70 -38.45 4.88
N TRP A 1007 -11.57 -38.85 3.95
CA TRP A 1007 -11.44 -38.48 2.54
C TRP A 1007 -12.79 -38.52 1.82
N LEU A 1008 -12.85 -37.83 0.69
CA LEU A 1008 -13.91 -37.95 -0.31
C LEU A 1008 -13.31 -38.38 -1.66
N GLU A 1009 -14.04 -39.17 -2.43
CA GLU A 1009 -13.60 -39.71 -3.70
C GLU A 1009 -14.73 -39.66 -4.72
N ILE A 1010 -14.39 -39.40 -5.98
CA ILE A 1010 -15.33 -39.38 -7.10
C ILE A 1010 -14.96 -40.51 -8.06
N GLY A 1011 -15.95 -41.30 -8.50
CA GLY A 1011 -15.72 -42.41 -9.44
C GLY A 1011 -15.01 -42.02 -10.75
N SER A 1012 -14.48 -43.00 -11.48
CA SER A 1012 -13.61 -42.83 -12.67
C SER A 1012 -14.16 -41.84 -13.71
N GLY A 1013 -13.43 -40.75 -13.96
CA GLY A 1013 -13.73 -39.82 -15.05
C GLY A 1013 -13.31 -38.35 -14.91
N MET A 1014 -12.55 -37.93 -13.89
CA MET A 1014 -12.21 -36.51 -13.66
C MET A 1014 -10.79 -36.26 -13.09
N ASN A 1015 -10.19 -35.14 -13.51
CA ASN A 1015 -8.99 -34.53 -12.94
C ASN A 1015 -9.36 -33.20 -12.27
N LEU A 1016 -8.72 -32.87 -11.14
CA LEU A 1016 -8.83 -31.56 -10.46
C LEU A 1016 -8.55 -30.36 -11.40
N VAL A 1017 -9.27 -29.25 -11.19
CA VAL A 1017 -8.74 -27.89 -11.42
C VAL A 1017 -8.47 -27.41 -10.03
N LYS A 1018 -7.21 -27.09 -9.81
CA LYS A 1018 -6.76 -26.29 -8.68
C LYS A 1018 -7.68 -25.07 -8.58
N SER A 1019 -8.52 -25.00 -7.55
CA SER A 1019 -8.81 -23.70 -6.96
C SER A 1019 -7.50 -23.09 -6.49
N ALA A 1020 -7.46 -21.76 -6.54
CA ALA A 1020 -6.39 -20.92 -6.01
C ALA A 1020 -5.71 -21.55 -4.80
N ALA A 1021 -4.39 -21.69 -4.90
CA ALA A 1021 -3.56 -22.03 -3.76
C ALA A 1021 -3.88 -21.04 -2.63
N VAL A 1022 -4.45 -21.55 -1.54
CA VAL A 1022 -3.82 -21.22 -0.26
C VAL A 1022 -2.49 -21.95 -0.34
N LYS A 1023 -1.41 -21.20 -0.45
CA LYS A 1023 -0.06 -21.74 -0.49
C LYS A 1023 0.13 -22.67 0.71
N ALA A 1024 0.16 -23.97 0.47
CA ALA A 1024 1.03 -24.83 1.25
C ALA A 1024 2.43 -24.51 0.73
N ASP A 1025 3.10 -23.56 1.36
CA ASP A 1025 4.53 -23.40 1.16
C ASP A 1025 5.19 -24.73 1.54
N ALA A 1026 5.95 -25.31 0.62
CA ALA A 1026 6.95 -26.33 0.94
C ALA A 1026 8.10 -25.77 1.83
N PHE A 1027 7.92 -24.55 2.37
CA PHE A 1027 8.76 -23.85 3.33
C PHE A 1027 7.95 -23.23 4.48
N ALA A 1028 6.69 -23.63 4.71
CA ALA A 1028 5.90 -23.07 5.79
C ALA A 1028 6.67 -23.24 7.10
N VAL A 1029 7.06 -22.11 7.67
CA VAL A 1029 7.69 -22.04 8.97
C VAL A 1029 6.60 -22.48 9.95
N ASN A 1030 6.57 -23.76 10.32
CA ASN A 1030 5.74 -24.26 11.40
C ASN A 1030 6.13 -23.52 12.69
N TRP A 1031 5.45 -22.44 13.01
CA TRP A 1031 5.45 -21.82 14.33
C TRP A 1031 4.05 -21.29 14.61
N ASN A 1032 3.55 -21.40 15.83
CA ASN A 1032 2.17 -21.03 16.19
C ASN A 1032 2.14 -20.24 17.49
N VAL A 1033 1.16 -19.37 17.65
CA VAL A 1033 0.95 -18.56 18.86
C VAL A 1033 -0.42 -18.87 19.44
N PHE A 1034 -0.49 -19.32 20.68
CA PHE A 1034 -1.75 -19.68 21.35
C PHE A 1034 -1.65 -19.55 22.89
N PRO A 1035 -2.76 -19.33 23.62
CA PRO A 1035 -4.08 -19.01 23.09
C PRO A 1035 -4.09 -17.61 22.46
N ASN A 1036 -4.93 -17.42 21.45
CA ASN A 1036 -5.27 -16.11 20.90
C ASN A 1036 -6.78 -16.09 20.61
N PRO A 1037 -7.61 -15.33 21.33
CA PRO A 1037 -7.25 -14.31 22.35
C PRO A 1037 -6.57 -14.89 23.61
N THR A 1038 -5.84 -14.05 24.34
CA THR A 1038 -5.20 -14.40 25.62
C THR A 1038 -5.49 -13.38 26.72
N ALA A 1039 -5.48 -13.82 27.98
CA ALA A 1039 -5.59 -12.93 29.15
C ALA A 1039 -4.23 -12.34 29.57
N ASP A 1040 -3.19 -13.17 29.72
CA ASP A 1040 -1.92 -12.75 30.34
C ASP A 1040 -0.65 -13.31 29.67
N ARG A 1041 -0.74 -14.31 28.79
CA ARG A 1041 0.43 -14.95 28.18
C ARG A 1041 0.10 -15.67 26.88
N VAL A 1042 1.06 -15.78 25.99
CA VAL A 1042 0.98 -16.69 24.84
C VAL A 1042 2.10 -17.70 24.86
N GLN A 1043 1.83 -18.87 24.33
CA GLN A 1043 2.80 -19.89 23.98
C GLN A 1043 3.10 -19.80 22.49
N VAL A 1044 4.38 -19.88 22.17
CA VAL A 1044 4.92 -19.83 20.82
C VAL A 1044 5.57 -21.17 20.54
N THR A 1045 4.92 -22.04 19.76
CA THR A 1045 5.56 -23.26 19.24
C THR A 1045 6.46 -22.87 18.08
N ILE A 1046 7.69 -23.36 18.07
CA ILE A 1046 8.68 -23.14 17.00
C ILE A 1046 9.12 -24.51 16.50
N GLY A 1047 8.65 -24.88 15.31
CA GLY A 1047 8.84 -26.19 14.69
C GLY A 1047 10.30 -26.50 14.38
N SER A 1048 10.60 -27.79 14.29
CA SER A 1048 11.96 -28.36 14.13
C SER A 1048 12.79 -27.75 13.00
N GLN A 1049 12.15 -27.29 11.93
CA GLN A 1049 12.78 -26.69 10.75
C GLN A 1049 13.50 -25.35 11.00
N ILE A 1050 13.14 -24.60 12.06
CA ILE A 1050 13.86 -23.37 12.41
C ILE A 1050 15.08 -23.73 13.27
N THR A 1051 16.29 -23.40 12.82
CA THR A 1051 17.54 -23.65 13.56
C THR A 1051 18.41 -22.39 13.63
N GLY A 1052 19.37 -22.37 14.55
CA GLY A 1052 20.23 -21.21 14.80
C GLY A 1052 19.63 -20.23 15.81
N GLU A 1053 20.02 -18.96 15.71
CA GLU A 1053 19.50 -17.90 16.58
C GLU A 1053 18.11 -17.46 16.12
N VAL A 1054 17.14 -17.48 17.04
CA VAL A 1054 15.74 -17.12 16.82
C VAL A 1054 15.36 -16.00 17.79
N SER A 1055 14.85 -14.89 17.26
CA SER A 1055 14.33 -13.76 18.04
C SER A 1055 12.82 -13.68 17.90
N LEU A 1056 12.11 -13.61 19.03
CA LEU A 1056 10.67 -13.35 19.13
C LEU A 1056 10.46 -11.94 19.68
N GLU A 1057 9.78 -11.08 18.91
CA GLU A 1057 9.52 -9.69 19.26
C GLU A 1057 8.01 -9.45 19.43
N VAL A 1058 7.57 -8.95 20.59
CA VAL A 1058 6.19 -8.46 20.76
C VAL A 1058 6.14 -6.99 20.35
N ILE A 1059 5.18 -6.64 19.51
CA ILE A 1059 5.01 -5.33 18.89
C ILE A 1059 3.61 -4.80 19.24
N ASN A 1060 3.50 -3.55 19.67
CA ASN A 1060 2.19 -2.94 19.92
C ASN A 1060 1.53 -2.43 18.63
N ALA A 1061 0.26 -2.02 18.68
CA ALA A 1061 -0.48 -1.49 17.53
C ALA A 1061 0.16 -0.26 16.84
N ALA A 1062 1.07 0.45 17.53
CA ALA A 1062 1.83 1.57 16.96
C ALA A 1062 3.15 1.13 16.28
N GLY A 1063 3.39 -0.18 16.13
CA GLY A 1063 4.58 -0.74 15.49
C GLY A 1063 5.84 -0.76 16.37
N LYS A 1064 5.75 -0.40 17.65
CA LYS A 1064 6.90 -0.38 18.59
C LYS A 1064 7.12 -1.78 19.20
N VAL A 1065 8.35 -2.28 19.14
CA VAL A 1065 8.77 -3.50 19.87
C VAL A 1065 8.77 -3.21 21.37
N ILE A 1066 7.97 -3.97 22.12
CA ILE A 1066 7.77 -3.80 23.56
C ILE A 1066 8.38 -4.93 24.40
N LYS A 1067 8.58 -6.14 23.83
CA LYS A 1067 9.33 -7.24 24.45
C LYS A 1067 10.14 -7.98 23.37
N ARG A 1068 11.30 -8.54 23.73
CA ARG A 1068 12.15 -9.35 22.84
C ARG A 1068 12.75 -10.54 23.61
N ASN A 1069 12.61 -11.74 23.06
CA ASN A 1069 13.20 -12.97 23.58
C ASN A 1069 14.05 -13.63 22.49
N THR A 1070 15.32 -13.96 22.78
CA THR A 1070 16.21 -14.66 21.83
C THR A 1070 16.56 -16.04 22.36
N LEU A 1071 16.53 -17.06 21.50
CA LEU A 1071 16.97 -18.43 21.81
C LEU A 1071 17.83 -19.02 20.69
N LYS A 1072 18.63 -20.03 21.02
CA LYS A 1072 19.44 -20.79 20.05
C LYS A 1072 18.88 -22.21 19.91
N LYS A 1073 18.46 -22.59 18.71
CA LYS A 1073 17.73 -23.84 18.42
C LYS A 1073 18.55 -24.79 17.56
N THR A 1074 18.62 -26.07 17.94
CA THR A 1074 19.55 -27.05 17.34
C THR A 1074 18.90 -28.07 16.41
N ALA A 1075 17.57 -28.26 16.44
CA ALA A 1075 16.71 -28.93 15.45
C ALA A 1075 15.36 -29.37 16.06
N GLU A 1076 15.26 -29.51 17.38
CA GLU A 1076 14.02 -29.94 18.04
C GLU A 1076 12.96 -28.83 18.04
N GLU A 1077 11.67 -29.20 18.09
CA GLU A 1077 10.59 -28.25 18.30
C GLU A 1077 10.70 -27.62 19.70
N VAL A 1078 10.48 -26.31 19.81
CA VAL A 1078 10.58 -25.58 21.08
C VAL A 1078 9.29 -24.81 21.33
N LEU A 1079 8.75 -24.94 22.54
CA LEU A 1079 7.64 -24.11 23.04
C LEU A 1079 8.20 -22.98 23.91
N GLN A 1080 7.90 -21.73 23.56
CA GLN A 1080 8.31 -20.55 24.34
C GLN A 1080 7.09 -19.85 24.93
N THR A 1081 7.13 -19.49 26.21
CA THR A 1081 6.06 -18.69 26.82
C THR A 1081 6.45 -17.22 26.87
N ILE A 1082 5.59 -16.35 26.36
CA ILE A 1082 5.74 -14.90 26.42
C ILE A 1082 4.64 -14.32 27.31
N SER A 1083 5.04 -13.70 28.42
CA SER A 1083 4.11 -12.98 29.31
C SER A 1083 3.72 -11.63 28.71
N LEU A 1084 2.41 -11.38 28.68
CA LEU A 1084 1.78 -10.11 28.37
C LEU A 1084 1.13 -9.47 29.61
N GLU A 1085 1.35 -10.00 30.81
CA GLU A 1085 0.70 -9.55 32.05
C GLU A 1085 0.77 -8.04 32.26
N ASP A 1086 1.95 -7.44 32.03
CA ASP A 1086 2.21 -5.99 32.18
C ASP A 1086 1.67 -5.10 31.04
N GLN A 1087 1.00 -5.69 30.05
CA GLN A 1087 0.48 -4.97 28.88
C GLN A 1087 -1.00 -4.61 29.08
N THR A 1088 -1.47 -3.54 28.44
CA THR A 1088 -2.91 -3.21 28.45
C THR A 1088 -3.68 -4.15 27.53
N ASN A 1089 -4.98 -4.33 27.75
CA ASN A 1089 -5.83 -5.05 26.80
C ASN A 1089 -5.80 -4.36 25.44
N GLY A 1090 -5.78 -5.13 24.36
CA GLY A 1090 -5.65 -4.60 23.00
C GLY A 1090 -4.94 -5.54 22.03
N MET A 1091 -4.71 -5.03 20.82
CA MET A 1091 -4.06 -5.75 19.73
C MET A 1091 -2.53 -5.62 19.81
N TYR A 1092 -1.85 -6.75 19.69
CA TYR A 1092 -0.41 -6.89 19.63
C TYR A 1092 -0.01 -7.81 18.47
N PHE A 1093 1.27 -7.83 18.13
CA PHE A 1093 1.83 -8.75 17.14
C PHE A 1093 3.06 -9.44 17.73
N ILE A 1094 3.26 -10.73 17.44
CA ILE A 1094 4.55 -11.39 17.60
C ILE A 1094 5.22 -11.50 16.25
N ARG A 1095 6.47 -11.04 16.17
CA ARG A 1095 7.35 -11.25 15.03
C ARG A 1095 8.42 -12.27 15.38
N ILE A 1096 8.60 -13.30 14.55
CA ILE A 1096 9.74 -14.22 14.62
C ILE A 1096 10.81 -13.79 13.61
N LYS A 1097 12.08 -13.83 14.01
CA LYS A 1097 13.24 -13.63 13.14
C LYS A 1097 14.23 -14.77 13.34
N ALA A 1098 14.58 -15.46 12.26
CA ALA A 1098 15.64 -16.46 12.19
C ALA A 1098 16.36 -16.35 10.84
N LYS A 1099 17.44 -17.12 10.61
CA LYS A 1099 18.21 -17.04 9.36
C LYS A 1099 17.31 -17.29 8.14
N GLY A 1100 17.05 -16.23 7.36
CA GLY A 1100 16.19 -16.28 6.16
C GLY A 1100 14.69 -16.32 6.45
N ILE A 1101 14.26 -16.07 7.69
CA ILE A 1101 12.85 -16.14 8.12
C ILE A 1101 12.49 -14.86 8.89
N THR A 1102 11.51 -14.10 8.42
CA THR A 1102 10.83 -13.05 9.20
C THR A 1102 9.33 -13.14 8.98
N GLU A 1103 8.57 -13.48 10.03
CA GLU A 1103 7.11 -13.60 9.97
C GLU A 1103 6.44 -12.91 11.15
N VAL A 1104 5.17 -12.53 11.01
CA VAL A 1104 4.38 -11.82 12.02
C VAL A 1104 3.02 -12.49 12.21
N LYS A 1105 2.58 -12.67 13.47
CA LYS A 1105 1.24 -13.13 13.84
C LYS A 1105 0.58 -12.16 14.82
N GLU A 1106 -0.71 -11.90 14.62
CA GLU A 1106 -1.54 -11.08 15.51
C GLU A 1106 -1.88 -11.80 16.83
N ILE A 1107 -2.02 -11.04 17.92
CA ILE A 1107 -2.48 -11.48 19.23
C ILE A 1107 -3.44 -10.45 19.81
N ILE A 1108 -4.57 -10.93 20.33
CA ILE A 1108 -5.56 -10.14 21.04
C ILE A 1108 -5.41 -10.41 22.53
N LYS A 1109 -5.04 -9.39 23.31
CA LYS A 1109 -5.04 -9.44 24.78
C LYS A 1109 -6.38 -8.94 25.33
N GLN A 1110 -7.06 -9.76 26.14
CA GLN A 1110 -8.38 -9.50 26.72
C GLN A 1110 -8.36 -9.39 28.25
#